data_AF-A0A961V734-F1
#
_entry.id   AF-A0A961V734-F1
#
_cell.length_a   1.000
_cell.length_b   1.000
_cell.length_c   1.000
_cell.angle_alpha   90.00
_cell.angle_beta   90.00
_cell.angle_gamma   90.00
#
_symmetry.space_group_name_H-M   'P 1'
#
loop_
_entity.id
_entity.type
_entity.pdbx_description
1 polymer ?
#
loop_
_entity_poly.entity_id
_entity_poly.type
_entity_poly.pdbx_seq_one_letter_code
_entity_poly.pdbx_strand_id
1 'polypeptide(L)'
;MANIASIGSTINGTAFADILVAEEYSGTGSTIDTIKGFGGNDVIFGDHDELFVDNGAGNGTIATALSIDASFRWSTKPNPDVGDTTIPYTTVLATGGEERDLFSVTVETGQTITVDLDYGGDDGSGGGVFDSVIRLLDASSGELAFDDDAIVTSGGLGSTSNRDSYLTYTNNTGSTQTYFIEVGQFSAPATQGNPIYSGSVYMLNVSVTNHASTNVADFSPDNIDGGDGNDIIYGLDGADTINGGAGNDLILGGEGDDLLKGNGGIDRVLGEGGADRFLWSGAEFLDSANNTITGETLDGGTGTDTLVLGQDGPNALDFSGHMLLSIEILEEASTSVQTYTFNANQFNFLVINWHANGAYNPLNINMWDKSVLDLSGTVINNFESLDEFYINGDGDSETIRALNGASVYVTAGGGNDFVSDHDTNQTSNTDVYDGGTGTDTIEYSFAFASSDYVFDLGAEKATYLSTQIDVIRDFENINVGGAATVIGDGKSNVIHAIDSGASNGNSFSGMGGNDTLEGGAGDDTLDGGAGGDVLNGGSGNDTASYANSTAGVNVQLQYGVALGGEAAGDSFISIERLTGSGYNDTLYGNPGANIIRGGGGSDHIKGLNGADNLYGDGGDDWLYVDSLDNIALGGGGTDRLIVVGSGGVTNAVGANGIEIATGNVGNDVFDGIAATVNLTLKGLSGDDTLTGGSGDDYLYGGAGADSLSGGPGTDRLFIDEEDIAFNGGAGLADRVIVQQLASATTGVTVNMGAWNLEIAYGNLNDDTFDGSASGDPLSLYGRQGQDTLIGGSSNDRLYGDNNDAAAGDILNGGKGNDYLYGGENGAGGFAERDQFVFATQWGSDRIFDFANNGAEKIDFS
;
A
#
# COMPACT_ATOMS: atom_id res chain seq x y z
N MET A 1 -32.22 -37.48 -14.52
CA MET A 1 -33.06 -37.09 -15.69
C MET A 1 -33.29 -35.58 -15.68
N ALA A 2 -33.23 -34.96 -16.87
CA ALA A 2 -33.27 -33.53 -17.19
C ALA A 2 -31.95 -32.75 -17.14
N ASN A 3 -31.04 -32.99 -18.12
CA ASN A 3 -30.25 -31.94 -18.82
C ASN A 3 -29.24 -32.46 -19.87
N ILE A 4 -29.56 -33.49 -20.66
CA ILE A 4 -28.77 -33.83 -21.86
C ILE A 4 -29.73 -33.92 -23.05
N ALA A 5 -30.09 -32.76 -23.58
CA ALA A 5 -30.92 -32.64 -24.79
C ALA A 5 -30.50 -31.42 -25.60
N SER A 6 -29.22 -31.32 -25.99
CA SER A 6 -28.79 -30.27 -26.94
C SER A 6 -27.51 -30.55 -27.74
N ILE A 7 -27.08 -31.81 -27.93
CA ILE A 7 -26.03 -32.12 -28.91
C ILE A 7 -26.62 -33.01 -30.01
N GLY A 8 -27.41 -32.37 -30.86
CA GLY A 8 -27.89 -32.93 -32.11
C GLY A 8 -26.98 -32.53 -33.25
N SER A 9 -26.47 -33.54 -33.95
CA SER A 9 -25.83 -33.54 -35.27
C SER A 9 -24.30 -33.41 -35.34
N THR A 10 -23.72 -34.50 -35.88
CA THR A 10 -22.39 -34.63 -36.50
C THR A 10 -21.25 -35.14 -35.61
N ILE A 11 -21.33 -36.41 -35.22
CA ILE A 11 -20.13 -37.24 -35.05
C ILE A 11 -20.26 -38.41 -36.03
N ASN A 12 -19.48 -38.34 -37.10
CA ASN A 12 -19.38 -39.37 -38.12
C ASN A 12 -18.02 -40.04 -37.87
N GLY A 13 -18.03 -41.20 -37.21
CA GLY A 13 -16.82 -41.92 -36.84
C GLY A 13 -17.11 -43.03 -35.86
N THR A 14 -17.05 -44.26 -36.37
CA THR A 14 -17.07 -45.57 -35.69
C THR A 14 -16.69 -45.58 -34.20
N ALA A 15 -17.69 -45.60 -33.32
CA ALA A 15 -17.69 -46.24 -32.00
C ALA A 15 -19.14 -46.28 -31.51
N PHE A 16 -19.79 -47.44 -31.54
CA PHE A 16 -21.04 -47.63 -30.81
C PHE A 16 -20.68 -47.87 -29.34
N ALA A 17 -20.98 -46.90 -28.48
CA ALA A 17 -21.27 -47.16 -27.08
C ALA A 17 -22.79 -47.30 -26.99
N ASP A 18 -23.27 -48.50 -26.64
CA ASP A 18 -24.69 -48.71 -26.37
C ASP A 18 -25.10 -47.88 -25.15
N ILE A 19 -26.11 -47.03 -25.33
CA ILE A 19 -26.70 -46.25 -24.24
C ILE A 19 -27.55 -47.20 -23.39
N LEU A 20 -27.04 -47.55 -22.21
CA LEU A 20 -27.74 -48.36 -21.21
C LEU A 20 -28.78 -47.50 -20.48
N VAL A 21 -30.05 -47.90 -20.53
CA VAL A 21 -31.13 -47.33 -19.70
C VAL A 21 -31.50 -48.37 -18.65
N ALA A 22 -31.18 -48.11 -17.38
CA ALA A 22 -31.70 -48.88 -16.26
C ALA A 22 -33.10 -48.35 -15.88
N GLU A 23 -34.09 -49.23 -15.79
CA GLU A 23 -35.36 -48.96 -15.10
C GLU A 23 -35.36 -49.70 -13.76
N GLU A 24 -35.38 -48.96 -12.66
CA GLU A 24 -35.55 -49.51 -11.31
C GLU A 24 -37.01 -49.91 -11.07
N TYR A 25 -37.28 -51.20 -10.79
CA TYR A 25 -38.60 -51.66 -10.34
C TYR A 25 -38.54 -52.05 -8.86
N SER A 26 -39.03 -51.17 -7.98
CA SER A 26 -39.08 -51.41 -6.54
C SER A 26 -40.10 -52.51 -6.18
N GLY A 27 -39.61 -53.62 -5.63
CA GLY A 27 -40.40 -54.71 -5.08
C GLY A 27 -39.54 -55.67 -4.25
N THR A 28 -39.85 -55.80 -2.96
CA THR A 28 -39.08 -56.49 -1.93
C THR A 28 -38.69 -57.95 -2.25
N GLY A 29 -37.38 -58.23 -2.30
CA GLY A 29 -36.77 -59.55 -2.23
C GLY A 29 -35.87 -59.87 -3.44
N SER A 30 -34.54 -59.76 -3.26
CA SER A 30 -33.47 -60.06 -4.23
C SER A 30 -33.72 -59.47 -5.63
N THR A 31 -33.23 -58.26 -5.84
CA THR A 31 -33.33 -57.52 -7.11
C THR A 31 -32.34 -58.09 -8.13
N ILE A 32 -32.83 -58.95 -9.03
CA ILE A 32 -32.16 -59.22 -10.31
C ILE A 32 -32.69 -58.18 -11.30
N ASP A 33 -31.85 -57.22 -11.69
CA ASP A 33 -32.16 -56.31 -12.79
C ASP A 33 -32.11 -57.08 -14.12
N THR A 34 -33.27 -57.32 -14.73
CA THR A 34 -33.34 -58.05 -16.00
C THR A 34 -33.43 -57.08 -17.18
N ILE A 35 -32.31 -56.85 -17.87
CA ILE A 35 -32.28 -56.16 -19.16
C ILE A 35 -32.34 -57.22 -20.28
N LYS A 36 -33.29 -57.11 -21.22
CA LYS A 36 -33.36 -57.99 -22.41
C LYS A 36 -32.92 -57.22 -23.64
N GLY A 37 -31.76 -57.57 -24.20
CA GLY A 37 -31.33 -57.16 -25.53
C GLY A 37 -32.12 -57.90 -26.63
N PHE A 38 -32.19 -57.31 -27.83
CA PHE A 38 -32.69 -57.99 -29.03
C PHE A 38 -31.51 -58.26 -29.98
N GLY A 39 -30.98 -59.48 -29.95
CA GLY A 39 -30.14 -60.05 -31.02
C GLY A 39 -28.67 -59.64 -31.00
N GLY A 40 -27.86 -60.35 -30.22
CA GLY A 40 -26.40 -60.21 -30.09
C GLY A 40 -25.94 -60.90 -28.80
N ASN A 41 -24.63 -61.07 -28.57
CA ASN A 41 -24.10 -61.54 -27.29
C ASN A 41 -24.44 -60.48 -26.23
N ASP A 42 -25.35 -60.77 -25.31
CA ASP A 42 -25.77 -59.84 -24.26
C ASP A 42 -24.97 -60.11 -22.98
N VAL A 43 -24.28 -59.09 -22.45
CA VAL A 43 -23.56 -59.14 -21.16
C VAL A 43 -24.41 -58.45 -20.09
N ILE A 44 -24.78 -59.18 -19.04
CA ILE A 44 -25.55 -58.67 -17.90
C ILE A 44 -24.62 -58.61 -16.68
N PHE A 45 -24.47 -57.43 -16.08
CA PHE A 45 -23.76 -57.29 -14.81
C PHE A 45 -24.62 -57.86 -13.67
N GLY A 46 -24.19 -59.00 -13.11
CA GLY A 46 -24.73 -59.55 -11.86
C GLY A 46 -24.10 -58.90 -10.63
N ASP A 47 -24.57 -59.26 -9.44
CA ASP A 47 -23.99 -58.80 -8.19
C ASP A 47 -22.68 -59.54 -7.82
N HIS A 48 -21.76 -58.75 -7.27
CA HIS A 48 -20.58 -59.05 -6.46
C HIS A 48 -19.46 -60.02 -6.92
N ASP A 49 -19.62 -61.03 -7.77
CA ASP A 49 -18.47 -61.85 -8.26
C ASP A 49 -18.76 -62.65 -9.55
N GLU A 50 -19.98 -62.55 -10.09
CA GLU A 50 -20.49 -63.45 -11.12
C GLU A 50 -21.03 -62.68 -12.32
N LEU A 51 -20.47 -62.92 -13.52
CA LEU A 51 -21.04 -62.39 -14.76
C LEU A 51 -22.00 -63.40 -15.39
N PHE A 52 -23.24 -62.96 -15.64
CA PHE A 52 -24.20 -63.72 -16.44
C PHE A 52 -24.09 -63.33 -17.92
N VAL A 53 -23.67 -64.28 -18.75
CA VAL A 53 -23.66 -64.15 -20.22
C VAL A 53 -24.70 -65.10 -20.80
N ASP A 54 -25.70 -64.55 -21.49
CA ASP A 54 -26.59 -65.37 -22.33
C ASP A 54 -25.94 -65.53 -23.71
N ASN A 55 -25.27 -66.66 -23.91
CA ASN A 55 -24.64 -67.01 -25.18
C ASN A 55 -25.70 -67.50 -26.16
N GLY A 56 -26.53 -66.60 -26.69
CA GLY A 56 -27.24 -66.88 -27.94
C GLY A 56 -26.28 -67.46 -29.01
N ALA A 57 -26.78 -67.91 -30.16
CA ALA A 57 -26.00 -68.69 -31.15
C ALA A 57 -24.80 -67.97 -31.87
N GLY A 58 -24.13 -67.00 -31.25
CA GLY A 58 -23.19 -66.04 -31.86
C GLY A 58 -21.71 -66.08 -31.44
N ASN A 59 -21.28 -66.88 -30.45
CA ASN A 59 -19.88 -66.88 -29.95
C ASN A 59 -19.01 -68.10 -30.41
N GLY A 60 -19.16 -68.55 -31.66
CA GLY A 60 -18.56 -69.81 -32.13
C GLY A 60 -17.26 -69.70 -32.95
N THR A 61 -16.64 -68.52 -33.07
CA THR A 61 -15.43 -68.31 -33.90
C THR A 61 -14.42 -67.35 -33.24
N ILE A 62 -13.12 -67.42 -33.59
CA ILE A 62 -12.08 -66.52 -33.07
C ILE A 62 -12.44 -65.04 -33.26
N ALA A 63 -13.08 -64.69 -34.37
CA ALA A 63 -13.49 -63.30 -34.66
C ALA A 63 -14.66 -62.80 -33.79
N THR A 64 -15.40 -63.72 -33.19
CA THR A 64 -16.56 -63.43 -32.34
C THR A 64 -16.29 -63.76 -30.87
N ALA A 65 -15.06 -64.19 -30.54
CA ALA A 65 -14.67 -64.60 -29.19
C ALA A 65 -14.92 -63.48 -28.18
N LEU A 66 -15.50 -63.83 -27.04
CA LEU A 66 -15.69 -62.89 -25.95
C LEU A 66 -14.37 -62.66 -25.21
N SER A 67 -13.88 -61.42 -25.20
CA SER A 67 -12.68 -61.08 -24.43
C SER A 67 -12.97 -61.08 -22.94
N ILE A 68 -12.13 -61.76 -22.17
CA ILE A 68 -12.18 -61.78 -20.71
C ILE A 68 -11.11 -60.88 -20.06
N ASP A 69 -10.35 -60.12 -20.88
CA ASP A 69 -9.23 -59.27 -20.42
C ASP A 69 -9.67 -57.89 -19.90
N ALA A 70 -10.63 -57.25 -20.57
CA ALA A 70 -10.99 -55.84 -20.34
C ALA A 70 -12.39 -55.65 -19.75
N SER A 71 -13.11 -56.74 -19.46
CA SER A 71 -14.55 -56.70 -19.12
C SER A 71 -14.90 -57.42 -17.80
N PHE A 72 -13.90 -57.83 -17.01
CA PHE A 72 -14.12 -58.64 -15.81
C PHE A 72 -13.22 -58.23 -14.65
N ARG A 73 -13.81 -58.11 -13.46
CA ARG A 73 -13.11 -57.92 -12.18
C ARG A 73 -12.48 -59.26 -11.79
N TRP A 74 -11.17 -59.30 -11.55
CA TRP A 74 -10.52 -60.51 -11.07
C TRP A 74 -10.73 -60.65 -9.56
N SER A 75 -11.34 -61.75 -9.10
CA SER A 75 -11.62 -62.03 -7.68
C SER A 75 -10.44 -62.75 -7.02
N THR A 76 -10.19 -62.45 -5.74
CA THR A 76 -9.20 -63.13 -4.88
C THR A 76 -9.85 -64.10 -3.89
N LYS A 77 -11.19 -64.27 -3.93
CA LYS A 77 -11.91 -65.20 -3.04
C LYS A 77 -11.56 -66.66 -3.37
N PRO A 78 -11.44 -67.57 -2.39
CA PRO A 78 -11.00 -68.94 -2.66
C PRO A 78 -11.98 -69.70 -3.58
N ASN A 79 -11.53 -70.08 -4.78
CA ASN A 79 -12.18 -71.15 -5.55
C ASN A 79 -11.46 -72.49 -5.24
N PRO A 80 -12.18 -73.52 -4.74
CA PRO A 80 -11.58 -74.79 -4.35
C PRO A 80 -10.91 -75.58 -5.48
N ASP A 81 -11.23 -75.31 -6.74
CA ASP A 81 -10.83 -76.13 -7.89
C ASP A 81 -9.62 -75.56 -8.67
N VAL A 82 -9.23 -74.29 -8.43
CA VAL A 82 -8.06 -73.65 -9.07
C VAL A 82 -6.71 -73.97 -8.37
N GLY A 83 -6.70 -74.73 -7.28
CA GLY A 83 -5.50 -75.31 -6.65
C GLY A 83 -4.55 -74.34 -5.93
N ASP A 84 -4.54 -73.06 -6.30
CA ASP A 84 -3.82 -71.96 -5.63
C ASP A 84 -4.76 -70.76 -5.39
N THR A 85 -5.13 -70.54 -4.12
CA THR A 85 -6.07 -69.49 -3.70
C THR A 85 -5.47 -68.09 -3.70
N THR A 86 -4.24 -67.92 -4.20
CA THR A 86 -3.53 -66.62 -4.22
C THR A 86 -3.48 -65.96 -5.60
N ILE A 87 -4.00 -66.63 -6.64
CA ILE A 87 -3.99 -66.13 -8.01
C ILE A 87 -5.37 -65.56 -8.34
N PRO A 88 -5.46 -64.30 -8.82
CA PRO A 88 -6.73 -63.72 -9.27
C PRO A 88 -7.36 -64.57 -10.38
N TYR A 89 -8.67 -64.77 -10.32
CA TYR A 89 -9.45 -65.47 -11.36
C TYR A 89 -10.71 -64.68 -11.73
N THR A 90 -11.27 -64.97 -12.90
CA THR A 90 -12.59 -64.51 -13.31
C THR A 90 -13.50 -65.69 -13.58
N THR A 91 -14.78 -65.54 -13.24
CA THR A 91 -15.82 -66.55 -13.41
C THR A 91 -16.85 -66.08 -14.42
N VAL A 92 -17.05 -66.87 -15.48
CA VAL A 92 -18.05 -66.61 -16.53
C VAL A 92 -19.18 -67.63 -16.41
N LEU A 93 -20.40 -67.18 -16.10
CA LEU A 93 -21.59 -68.01 -16.23
C LEU A 93 -22.11 -67.90 -17.66
N ALA A 94 -22.06 -69.00 -18.40
CA ALA A 94 -22.48 -69.08 -19.79
C ALA A 94 -23.58 -70.13 -19.99
N THR A 95 -24.51 -69.85 -20.90
CA THR A 95 -25.58 -70.77 -21.30
C THR A 95 -25.16 -71.54 -22.56
N GLY A 96 -25.21 -72.87 -22.54
CA GLY A 96 -24.78 -73.69 -23.67
C GLY A 96 -25.62 -73.49 -24.94
N GLY A 97 -24.96 -73.34 -26.09
CA GLY A 97 -25.53 -73.36 -27.45
C GLY A 97 -25.33 -74.69 -28.19
N GLU A 98 -25.95 -74.88 -29.37
CA GLU A 98 -25.94 -76.17 -30.10
C GLU A 98 -24.56 -76.61 -30.68
N GLU A 99 -23.53 -75.75 -30.79
CA GLU A 99 -22.28 -76.16 -31.49
C GLU A 99 -20.89 -75.76 -30.91
N ARG A 100 -20.64 -74.65 -30.17
CA ARG A 100 -19.36 -74.28 -29.46
C ARG A 100 -19.36 -72.82 -28.96
N ASP A 101 -18.69 -72.53 -27.84
CA ASP A 101 -18.45 -71.17 -27.31
C ASP A 101 -16.94 -70.85 -27.19
N LEU A 102 -16.55 -69.60 -27.46
CA LEU A 102 -15.15 -69.18 -27.53
C LEU A 102 -14.87 -67.91 -26.70
N PHE A 103 -13.85 -67.95 -25.86
CA PHE A 103 -13.41 -66.82 -25.03
C PHE A 103 -11.96 -66.46 -25.37
N SER A 104 -11.53 -65.22 -25.16
CA SER A 104 -10.15 -64.80 -25.44
C SER A 104 -9.48 -64.13 -24.25
N VAL A 105 -8.24 -64.50 -23.95
CA VAL A 105 -7.41 -63.98 -22.85
C VAL A 105 -6.02 -63.60 -23.34
N THR A 106 -5.48 -62.49 -22.86
CA THR A 106 -4.19 -61.91 -23.21
C THR A 106 -3.20 -62.14 -22.09
N VAL A 107 -2.03 -62.68 -22.45
CA VAL A 107 -1.12 -63.31 -21.50
C VAL A 107 0.30 -62.93 -21.82
N GLU A 108 1.00 -62.36 -20.85
CA GLU A 108 2.38 -61.93 -21.00
C GLU A 108 3.36 -63.11 -20.98
N THR A 109 4.59 -62.88 -21.43
CA THR A 109 5.61 -63.93 -21.39
C THR A 109 5.97 -64.31 -19.96
N GLY A 110 6.00 -65.60 -19.67
CA GLY A 110 6.28 -66.16 -18.35
C GLY A 110 5.05 -66.34 -17.47
N GLN A 111 3.90 -65.75 -17.82
CA GLN A 111 2.64 -65.98 -17.11
C GLN A 111 2.02 -67.33 -17.49
N THR A 112 1.31 -67.93 -16.54
CA THR A 112 0.56 -69.17 -16.72
C THR A 112 -0.93 -68.89 -16.63
N ILE A 113 -1.66 -69.33 -17.66
CA ILE A 113 -3.12 -69.37 -17.67
C ILE A 113 -3.54 -70.68 -17.02
N THR A 114 -4.50 -70.61 -16.11
CA THR A 114 -5.25 -71.76 -15.61
C THR A 114 -6.69 -71.60 -16.06
N VAL A 115 -7.26 -72.66 -16.62
CA VAL A 115 -8.64 -72.70 -17.09
C VAL A 115 -9.31 -73.89 -16.45
N ASP A 116 -10.47 -73.65 -15.86
CA ASP A 116 -11.24 -74.62 -15.11
C ASP A 116 -12.73 -74.44 -15.43
N LEU A 117 -13.47 -75.54 -15.54
CA LEU A 117 -14.86 -75.52 -16.02
C LEU A 117 -15.77 -76.39 -15.15
N ASP A 118 -16.73 -75.73 -14.50
CA ASP A 118 -17.68 -76.33 -13.57
C ASP A 118 -19.11 -76.35 -14.12
N TYR A 119 -19.87 -77.36 -13.70
CA TYR A 119 -21.30 -77.48 -14.01
C TYR A 119 -22.16 -77.09 -12.80
N GLY A 120 -22.65 -75.84 -12.80
CA GLY A 120 -23.79 -75.36 -12.01
C GLY A 120 -23.66 -75.43 -10.48
N GLY A 121 -22.96 -74.46 -9.89
CA GLY A 121 -23.12 -73.99 -8.50
C GLY A 121 -22.33 -74.73 -7.42
N ASP A 122 -21.58 -73.96 -6.61
CA ASP A 122 -20.77 -74.38 -5.45
C ASP A 122 -21.55 -75.03 -4.29
N ASP A 123 -22.85 -75.30 -4.44
CA ASP A 123 -23.71 -75.77 -3.34
C ASP A 123 -23.56 -77.27 -3.03
N GLY A 124 -22.72 -77.99 -3.77
CA GLY A 124 -22.40 -79.40 -3.52
C GLY A 124 -23.61 -80.34 -3.63
N SER A 125 -24.69 -79.96 -4.32
CA SER A 125 -25.95 -80.72 -4.31
C SER A 125 -26.61 -80.95 -5.67
N GLY A 126 -25.85 -81.29 -6.72
CA GLY A 126 -26.44 -81.58 -8.04
C GLY A 126 -25.66 -82.60 -8.89
N GLY A 127 -25.78 -83.89 -8.58
CA GLY A 127 -25.18 -84.97 -9.39
C GLY A 127 -25.78 -85.11 -10.79
N GLY A 128 -25.15 -84.49 -11.79
CA GLY A 128 -25.26 -84.80 -13.21
C GLY A 128 -23.93 -85.32 -13.78
N VAL A 129 -23.97 -86.10 -14.86
CA VAL A 129 -22.77 -86.61 -15.56
C VAL A 129 -22.47 -85.62 -16.70
N PHE A 130 -21.48 -84.76 -16.51
CA PHE A 130 -20.97 -83.83 -17.50
C PHE A 130 -19.66 -84.39 -18.07
N ASP A 131 -19.48 -84.28 -19.39
CA ASP A 131 -18.28 -84.66 -20.12
C ASP A 131 -17.96 -83.46 -21.03
N SER A 132 -17.09 -82.57 -20.55
CA SER A 132 -16.70 -81.34 -21.23
C SER A 132 -15.34 -81.48 -21.89
N VAL A 133 -15.11 -80.59 -22.86
CA VAL A 133 -13.82 -80.50 -23.54
C VAL A 133 -13.42 -79.03 -23.59
N ILE A 134 -12.18 -78.75 -23.16
CA ILE A 134 -11.57 -77.41 -23.24
C ILE A 134 -10.41 -77.48 -24.23
N ARG A 135 -10.35 -76.51 -25.15
CA ARG A 135 -9.15 -76.24 -25.97
C ARG A 135 -8.61 -74.86 -25.70
N LEU A 136 -7.29 -74.78 -25.66
CA LEU A 136 -6.59 -73.52 -25.80
C LEU A 136 -6.03 -73.42 -27.21
N LEU A 137 -6.38 -72.35 -27.91
CA LEU A 137 -5.99 -72.07 -29.29
C LEU A 137 -5.12 -70.80 -29.35
N ASP A 138 -4.22 -70.74 -30.33
CA ASP A 138 -3.59 -69.48 -30.72
C ASP A 138 -4.48 -68.67 -31.68
N ALA A 139 -4.05 -67.44 -32.00
CA ALA A 139 -4.76 -66.55 -32.92
C ALA A 139 -4.91 -67.07 -34.36
N SER A 140 -4.23 -68.17 -34.72
CA SER A 140 -4.34 -68.85 -36.02
C SER A 140 -5.23 -70.10 -35.99
N SER A 141 -5.97 -70.32 -34.88
CA SER A 141 -6.75 -71.53 -34.61
C SER A 141 -5.90 -72.80 -34.43
N GLY A 142 -4.61 -72.66 -34.15
CA GLY A 142 -3.74 -73.78 -33.80
C GLY A 142 -3.99 -74.22 -32.36
N GLU A 143 -4.24 -75.52 -32.15
CA GLU A 143 -4.43 -76.09 -30.80
C GLU A 143 -3.08 -76.13 -30.05
N LEU A 144 -3.05 -75.45 -28.91
CA LEU A 144 -1.88 -75.38 -28.02
C LEU A 144 -1.98 -76.38 -26.87
N ALA A 145 -3.18 -76.59 -26.37
CA ALA A 145 -3.47 -77.53 -25.31
C ALA A 145 -4.95 -77.96 -25.33
N PHE A 146 -5.22 -79.16 -24.82
CA PHE A 146 -6.50 -79.85 -24.94
C PHE A 146 -6.70 -80.75 -23.73
N ASP A 147 -7.92 -80.75 -23.19
CA ASP A 147 -8.37 -81.65 -22.13
C ASP A 147 -9.79 -82.17 -22.47
N ASP A 148 -9.97 -83.49 -22.44
CA ASP A 148 -11.20 -84.21 -22.86
C ASP A 148 -11.67 -85.30 -21.88
N ASP A 149 -11.29 -85.16 -20.60
CA ASP A 149 -11.48 -86.07 -19.48
C ASP A 149 -11.88 -87.53 -19.81
N ALA A 150 -10.94 -88.25 -20.43
CA ALA A 150 -10.89 -89.71 -20.40
C ALA A 150 -9.49 -90.19 -20.03
N ILE A 151 -9.14 -90.17 -18.74
CA ILE A 151 -8.00 -90.88 -18.12
C ILE A 151 -6.76 -90.93 -19.03
N VAL A 152 -5.86 -89.94 -18.94
CA VAL A 152 -4.52 -90.07 -19.53
C VAL A 152 -3.43 -89.98 -18.46
N THR A 153 -2.83 -91.14 -18.19
CA THR A 153 -1.54 -91.26 -17.52
C THR A 153 -0.44 -90.64 -18.39
N SER A 154 -0.09 -89.38 -18.19
CA SER A 154 1.30 -88.89 -18.12
C SER A 154 1.38 -87.36 -18.07
N GLY A 155 1.65 -86.82 -16.87
CA GLY A 155 2.33 -85.54 -16.71
C GLY A 155 1.48 -84.29 -16.88
N GLY A 156 0.60 -84.03 -15.91
CA GLY A 156 -0.13 -82.77 -15.73
C GLY A 156 -1.05 -82.95 -14.53
N LEU A 157 -1.08 -81.99 -13.61
CA LEU A 157 -1.82 -82.06 -12.33
C LEU A 157 -3.33 -81.99 -12.60
N GLY A 158 -3.95 -83.10 -12.97
CA GLY A 158 -5.41 -83.24 -13.06
C GLY A 158 -6.02 -83.61 -11.71
N SER A 159 -7.15 -82.97 -11.39
CA SER A 159 -8.00 -83.22 -10.23
C SER A 159 -8.33 -84.72 -10.08
N THR A 160 -8.19 -85.27 -8.87
CA THR A 160 -8.41 -86.71 -8.61
C THR A 160 -9.91 -87.10 -8.51
N SER A 161 -10.83 -86.24 -8.97
CA SER A 161 -12.28 -86.47 -8.85
C SER A 161 -13.13 -86.23 -10.11
N ASN A 162 -12.70 -86.73 -11.26
CA ASN A 162 -13.54 -87.31 -12.33
C ASN A 162 -14.81 -86.58 -12.83
N ARG A 163 -14.94 -85.25 -12.74
CA ARG A 163 -16.17 -84.53 -13.13
C ARG A 163 -15.99 -83.11 -13.70
N ASP A 164 -14.75 -82.66 -13.92
CA ASP A 164 -14.31 -81.29 -14.21
C ASP A 164 -13.21 -81.27 -15.31
N SER A 165 -13.24 -80.31 -16.24
CA SER A 165 -12.17 -80.12 -17.24
C SER A 165 -11.22 -79.04 -16.78
N TYR A 166 -9.91 -79.33 -16.74
CA TYR A 166 -8.89 -78.44 -16.17
C TYR A 166 -7.63 -78.41 -17.02
N LEU A 167 -7.14 -77.20 -17.33
CA LEU A 167 -5.95 -77.01 -18.14
C LEU A 167 -5.08 -75.85 -17.64
N THR A 168 -3.75 -76.03 -17.75
CA THR A 168 -2.78 -74.95 -17.53
C THR A 168 -1.86 -74.77 -18.73
N TYR A 169 -1.51 -73.53 -19.06
CA TYR A 169 -0.58 -73.21 -20.15
C TYR A 169 0.27 -71.98 -19.84
N THR A 170 1.59 -72.11 -19.94
CA THR A 170 2.53 -71.00 -19.73
C THR A 170 2.95 -70.38 -21.07
N ASN A 171 2.78 -69.07 -21.21
CA ASN A 171 3.25 -68.36 -22.40
C ASN A 171 4.79 -68.22 -22.40
N ASN A 172 5.46 -69.00 -23.24
CA ASN A 172 6.93 -68.97 -23.37
C ASN A 172 7.41 -68.30 -24.69
N THR A 173 6.57 -67.49 -25.34
CA THR A 173 6.83 -67.00 -26.71
C THR A 173 7.75 -65.78 -26.80
N GLY A 174 8.08 -65.13 -25.67
CA GLY A 174 8.93 -63.93 -25.66
C GLY A 174 8.20 -62.61 -25.94
N SER A 175 6.89 -62.66 -26.20
CA SER A 175 5.98 -61.51 -26.25
C SER A 175 4.63 -61.81 -25.60
N THR A 176 3.85 -60.77 -25.31
CA THR A 176 2.44 -60.89 -24.90
C THR A 176 1.61 -61.43 -26.07
N GLN A 177 0.77 -62.44 -25.82
CA GLN A 177 -0.04 -63.11 -26.82
C GLN A 177 -1.49 -63.25 -26.34
N THR A 178 -2.44 -63.15 -27.27
CA THR A 178 -3.85 -63.50 -27.01
C THR A 178 -4.10 -64.96 -27.38
N TYR A 179 -4.64 -65.71 -26.42
CA TYR A 179 -5.05 -67.09 -26.54
C TYR A 179 -6.57 -67.20 -26.48
N PHE A 180 -7.13 -68.25 -27.08
CA PHE A 180 -8.57 -68.45 -27.19
C PHE A 180 -8.96 -69.76 -26.51
N ILE A 181 -9.92 -69.69 -25.59
CA ILE A 181 -10.46 -70.81 -24.83
C ILE A 181 -11.74 -71.26 -25.53
N GLU A 182 -11.76 -72.47 -26.06
CA GLU A 182 -12.92 -73.07 -26.71
C GLU A 182 -13.57 -74.12 -25.80
N VAL A 183 -14.87 -73.95 -25.55
CA VAL A 183 -15.69 -74.83 -24.73
C VAL A 183 -16.82 -75.39 -25.59
N GLY A 184 -16.91 -76.72 -25.73
CA GLY A 184 -18.00 -77.35 -26.51
C GLY A 184 -17.68 -78.73 -27.09
N GLN A 185 -18.48 -79.18 -28.08
CA GLN A 185 -18.35 -80.50 -28.69
C GLN A 185 -17.45 -80.50 -29.95
N PHE A 186 -16.59 -81.51 -30.10
CA PHE A 186 -15.85 -81.81 -31.33
C PHE A 186 -16.37 -83.11 -31.99
N SER A 187 -16.51 -83.13 -33.31
CA SER A 187 -17.21 -84.17 -34.05
C SER A 187 -16.49 -85.55 -34.07
N ALA A 188 -16.84 -86.42 -33.12
CA ALA A 188 -17.06 -87.90 -33.09
C ALA A 188 -16.11 -88.89 -33.84
N PRO A 189 -15.97 -90.16 -33.35
CA PRO A 189 -17.10 -91.08 -33.37
C PRO A 189 -17.46 -91.70 -32.00
N ALA A 190 -18.69 -91.39 -31.58
CA ALA A 190 -19.64 -92.27 -30.91
C ALA A 190 -19.07 -93.39 -30.03
N THR A 191 -18.83 -93.08 -28.75
CA THR A 191 -19.45 -93.74 -27.59
C THR A 191 -18.87 -93.14 -26.32
N GLN A 192 -19.72 -92.52 -25.51
CA GLN A 192 -19.46 -91.80 -24.25
C GLN A 192 -19.25 -90.29 -24.44
N GLY A 193 -20.01 -89.50 -23.69
CA GLY A 193 -20.11 -88.04 -23.74
C GLY A 193 -21.50 -87.52 -24.15
N ASN A 194 -22.25 -86.93 -23.21
CA ASN A 194 -23.49 -86.19 -23.48
C ASN A 194 -23.15 -84.72 -23.84
N PRO A 195 -23.88 -84.04 -24.74
CA PRO A 195 -23.60 -82.66 -25.14
C PRO A 195 -23.83 -81.65 -23.99
N ILE A 196 -23.16 -80.49 -24.04
CA ILE A 196 -23.65 -79.28 -23.34
C ILE A 196 -25.04 -79.00 -23.91
N TYR A 197 -26.09 -79.16 -23.11
CA TYR A 197 -27.45 -79.00 -23.61
C TYR A 197 -27.73 -77.52 -23.87
N SER A 198 -28.50 -77.25 -24.94
CA SER A 198 -28.99 -75.91 -25.19
C SER A 198 -29.73 -75.38 -23.96
N GLY A 199 -29.23 -74.27 -23.40
CA GLY A 199 -29.74 -73.65 -22.17
C GLY A 199 -29.19 -74.18 -20.84
N SER A 200 -28.17 -75.05 -20.85
CA SER A 200 -27.43 -75.43 -19.62
C SER A 200 -26.49 -74.30 -19.19
N VAL A 201 -26.52 -73.91 -17.92
CA VAL A 201 -25.55 -72.94 -17.37
C VAL A 201 -24.29 -73.69 -16.94
N TYR A 202 -23.13 -73.22 -17.38
CA TYR A 202 -21.82 -73.69 -16.92
C TYR A 202 -20.98 -72.49 -16.47
N MET A 203 -19.96 -72.76 -15.66
CA MET A 203 -19.12 -71.77 -15.02
C MET A 203 -17.69 -71.98 -15.50
N LEU A 204 -17.14 -71.00 -16.21
CA LEU A 204 -15.76 -71.01 -16.69
C LEU A 204 -14.91 -70.13 -15.79
N ASN A 205 -14.00 -70.74 -15.03
CA ASN A 205 -13.03 -70.05 -14.20
C ASN A 205 -11.71 -69.92 -14.98
N VAL A 206 -11.18 -68.71 -15.10
CA VAL A 206 -9.87 -68.45 -15.73
C VAL A 206 -9.01 -67.67 -14.76
N SER A 207 -7.76 -68.09 -14.54
CA SER A 207 -6.76 -67.39 -13.73
C SER A 207 -5.47 -67.14 -14.50
N VAL A 208 -4.80 -66.00 -14.26
CA VAL A 208 -3.49 -65.68 -14.86
C VAL A 208 -2.53 -65.21 -13.78
N THR A 209 -1.38 -65.87 -13.63
CA THR A 209 -0.35 -65.46 -12.66
C THR A 209 0.22 -64.08 -12.98
N ASN A 210 0.31 -63.18 -11.99
CA ASN A 210 0.89 -61.82 -12.08
C ASN A 210 0.21 -60.87 -13.10
N HIS A 211 -1.11 -60.91 -13.25
CA HIS A 211 -1.88 -59.92 -14.02
C HIS A 211 -2.11 -58.64 -13.19
N ALA A 212 -2.13 -57.45 -13.83
CA ALA A 212 -2.34 -56.17 -13.15
C ALA A 212 -3.65 -56.16 -12.32
N SER A 213 -3.54 -55.76 -11.05
CA SER A 213 -4.64 -55.78 -10.07
C SER A 213 -5.41 -54.44 -10.07
N THR A 214 -6.71 -54.51 -10.31
CA THR A 214 -7.63 -53.39 -9.98
C THR A 214 -8.07 -53.58 -8.53
N ASN A 215 -7.58 -52.74 -7.61
CA ASN A 215 -7.98 -52.76 -6.21
C ASN A 215 -9.21 -51.85 -6.03
N VAL A 216 -10.33 -52.42 -5.59
CA VAL A 216 -11.58 -51.69 -5.31
C VAL A 216 -11.93 -51.90 -3.84
N ALA A 217 -12.02 -50.81 -3.09
CA ALA A 217 -12.46 -50.79 -1.70
C ALA A 217 -13.96 -51.13 -1.54
N ASP A 218 -14.40 -51.38 -0.32
CA ASP A 218 -15.83 -51.43 0.02
C ASP A 218 -16.32 -50.05 0.55
N PHE A 219 -17.55 -49.93 1.04
CA PHE A 219 -18.07 -48.64 1.52
C PHE A 219 -17.66 -48.34 2.98
N SER A 220 -16.47 -48.78 3.41
CA SER A 220 -15.97 -48.61 4.78
C SER A 220 -14.49 -48.20 4.76
N PRO A 221 -13.95 -47.65 5.88
CA PRO A 221 -12.56 -47.17 5.90
C PRO A 221 -11.55 -48.27 5.56
N ASP A 222 -10.86 -48.09 4.45
CA ASP A 222 -9.93 -49.05 3.88
C ASP A 222 -8.46 -48.59 3.97
N ASN A 223 -7.53 -49.53 3.88
CA ASN A 223 -6.09 -49.24 3.78
C ASN A 223 -5.52 -49.95 2.55
N ILE A 224 -5.33 -49.20 1.47
CA ILE A 224 -5.01 -49.70 0.14
C ILE A 224 -3.56 -49.34 -0.22
N ASP A 225 -2.85 -50.31 -0.78
CA ASP A 225 -1.48 -50.13 -1.30
C ASP A 225 -1.43 -50.71 -2.73
N GLY A 226 -1.13 -49.86 -3.72
CA GLY A 226 -1.06 -50.25 -5.14
C GLY A 226 0.19 -51.08 -5.46
N GLY A 227 1.31 -50.79 -4.79
CA GLY A 227 2.55 -51.54 -4.92
C GLY A 227 3.43 -51.04 -6.07
N ASP A 228 4.08 -51.92 -6.82
CA ASP A 228 4.87 -51.53 -8.00
C ASP A 228 3.98 -51.62 -9.26
N GLY A 229 3.96 -50.60 -10.10
CA GLY A 229 3.17 -50.56 -11.33
C GLY A 229 2.52 -49.19 -11.54
N ASN A 230 1.82 -49.05 -12.68
CA ASN A 230 0.91 -47.91 -12.88
C ASN A 230 -0.48 -48.38 -12.46
N ASP A 231 -0.95 -47.95 -11.31
CA ASP A 231 -2.17 -48.45 -10.70
C ASP A 231 -3.37 -47.51 -10.91
N ILE A 232 -4.57 -48.08 -10.86
CA ILE A 232 -5.82 -47.33 -10.76
C ILE A 232 -6.52 -47.78 -9.48
N ILE A 233 -6.67 -46.87 -8.52
CA ILE A 233 -7.19 -47.16 -7.18
C ILE A 233 -8.49 -46.35 -6.95
N TYR A 234 -9.52 -47.02 -6.44
CA TYR A 234 -10.81 -46.42 -6.06
C TYR A 234 -11.08 -46.69 -4.57
N GLY A 235 -11.19 -45.63 -3.76
CA GLY A 235 -11.57 -45.68 -2.34
C GLY A 235 -13.09 -45.82 -2.12
N LEU A 236 -13.91 -45.15 -2.94
CA LEU A 236 -15.39 -45.15 -2.82
C LEU A 236 -15.87 -44.38 -1.57
N ASP A 237 -16.90 -44.86 -0.85
CA ASP A 237 -17.32 -44.17 0.38
C ASP A 237 -16.49 -44.72 1.55
N GLY A 238 -15.91 -43.87 2.39
CA GLY A 238 -14.96 -44.38 3.37
C GLY A 238 -14.29 -43.28 4.18
N ALA A 239 -13.14 -43.60 4.73
CA ALA A 239 -12.19 -42.62 5.24
C ALA A 239 -10.86 -43.32 5.06
N ASP A 240 -10.42 -43.33 3.81
CA ASP A 240 -9.54 -44.35 3.29
C ASP A 240 -8.09 -43.91 3.40
N THR A 241 -7.20 -44.86 3.56
CA THR A 241 -5.76 -44.62 3.48
C THR A 241 -5.24 -45.28 2.23
N ILE A 242 -4.91 -44.48 1.21
CA ILE A 242 -4.53 -44.96 -0.12
C ILE A 242 -3.08 -44.57 -0.42
N ASN A 243 -2.29 -45.59 -0.75
CA ASN A 243 -0.91 -45.51 -1.17
C ASN A 243 -0.79 -46.03 -2.61
N GLY A 244 -0.41 -45.18 -3.57
CA GLY A 244 -0.21 -45.54 -4.98
C GLY A 244 0.94 -46.53 -5.13
N GLY A 245 2.14 -46.11 -4.75
CA GLY A 245 3.32 -46.95 -4.75
C GLY A 245 4.31 -46.50 -5.82
N ALA A 246 4.96 -47.41 -6.53
CA ALA A 246 5.96 -47.05 -7.54
C ALA A 246 5.40 -47.18 -8.96
N GLY A 247 5.20 -46.08 -9.65
CA GLY A 247 4.78 -45.95 -11.04
C GLY A 247 3.82 -44.77 -11.17
N ASN A 248 3.21 -44.59 -12.33
CA ASN A 248 2.30 -43.46 -12.57
C ASN A 248 0.86 -43.88 -12.24
N ASP A 249 0.36 -43.41 -11.11
CA ASP A 249 -0.90 -43.90 -10.52
C ASP A 249 -2.07 -42.94 -10.76
N LEU A 250 -3.28 -43.50 -10.82
CA LEU A 250 -4.54 -42.77 -10.73
C LEU A 250 -5.26 -43.17 -9.44
N ILE A 251 -5.35 -42.24 -8.49
CA ILE A 251 -6.02 -42.44 -7.22
C ILE A 251 -7.30 -41.62 -7.20
N LEU A 252 -8.42 -42.27 -6.88
CA LEU A 252 -9.73 -41.68 -6.66
C LEU A 252 -10.14 -42.00 -5.23
N GLY A 253 -10.11 -41.01 -4.33
CA GLY A 253 -10.49 -41.12 -2.92
C GLY A 253 -11.96 -41.51 -2.79
N GLY A 254 -12.84 -40.63 -3.22
CA GLY A 254 -14.28 -40.89 -3.25
C GLY A 254 -15.01 -40.01 -2.24
N GLU A 255 -15.95 -40.54 -1.48
CA GLU A 255 -16.67 -39.79 -0.44
C GLU A 255 -16.09 -40.11 0.95
N GLY A 256 -15.73 -39.09 1.71
CA GLY A 256 -15.20 -39.23 3.07
C GLY A 256 -13.85 -38.55 3.25
N ASP A 257 -13.37 -38.47 4.50
CA ASP A 257 -12.12 -37.76 4.79
C ASP A 257 -10.92 -38.69 4.56
N ASP A 258 -10.33 -38.63 3.36
CA ASP A 258 -9.33 -39.59 2.91
C ASP A 258 -7.88 -39.15 3.19
N LEU A 259 -6.97 -40.12 3.24
CA LEU A 259 -5.53 -39.96 3.37
C LEU A 259 -4.85 -40.53 2.13
N LEU A 260 -4.41 -39.66 1.22
CA LEU A 260 -3.98 -40.03 -0.12
C LEU A 260 -2.49 -39.75 -0.35
N LYS A 261 -1.82 -40.70 -1.01
CA LYS A 261 -0.38 -40.63 -1.31
C LYS A 261 -0.04 -41.32 -2.63
N GLY A 262 0.59 -40.61 -3.57
CA GLY A 262 1.05 -41.18 -4.84
C GLY A 262 2.35 -41.99 -4.72
N ASN A 263 3.38 -41.40 -4.09
CA ASN A 263 4.77 -41.86 -4.02
C ASN A 263 5.55 -41.68 -5.34
N GLY A 264 6.07 -42.75 -5.93
CA GLY A 264 7.13 -42.66 -6.92
C GLY A 264 6.59 -42.72 -8.33
N GLY A 265 6.51 -41.61 -9.05
CA GLY A 265 5.98 -41.62 -10.41
C GLY A 265 5.60 -40.22 -10.88
N ILE A 266 4.65 -40.16 -11.81
CA ILE A 266 3.83 -38.97 -12.08
C ILE A 266 2.38 -39.38 -11.88
N ASP A 267 1.79 -38.98 -10.76
CA ASP A 267 0.49 -39.44 -10.31
C ASP A 267 -0.61 -38.41 -10.54
N ARG A 268 -1.84 -38.90 -10.55
CA ARG A 268 -3.06 -38.11 -10.51
C ARG A 268 -3.88 -38.57 -9.32
N VAL A 269 -3.96 -37.72 -8.31
CA VAL A 269 -4.63 -37.99 -7.03
C VAL A 269 -5.83 -37.06 -6.89
N LEU A 270 -7.01 -37.64 -6.79
CA LEU A 270 -8.29 -36.93 -6.74
C LEU A 270 -8.98 -37.30 -5.42
N GLY A 271 -9.22 -36.32 -4.54
CA GLY A 271 -9.96 -36.50 -3.29
C GLY A 271 -11.45 -36.79 -3.52
N GLU A 272 -12.04 -36.06 -4.47
CA GLU A 272 -13.47 -36.07 -4.78
C GLU A 272 -14.34 -35.35 -3.73
N GLY A 273 -14.81 -36.01 -2.67
CA GLY A 273 -15.69 -35.37 -1.69
C GLY A 273 -15.29 -35.71 -0.26
N GLY A 274 -15.01 -34.72 0.57
CA GLY A 274 -14.50 -34.98 1.91
C GLY A 274 -13.57 -33.88 2.39
N ALA A 275 -13.04 -33.98 3.60
CA ALA A 275 -11.90 -33.17 4.01
C ALA A 275 -10.62 -34.01 3.89
N ASP A 276 -10.04 -34.00 2.70
CA ASP A 276 -8.99 -34.93 2.31
C ASP A 276 -7.60 -34.45 2.73
N ARG A 277 -6.68 -35.40 2.93
CA ARG A 277 -5.29 -35.16 3.32
C ARG A 277 -4.34 -35.79 2.32
N PHE A 278 -3.62 -34.96 1.58
CA PHE A 278 -2.58 -35.37 0.65
C PHE A 278 -1.24 -35.37 1.37
N LEU A 279 -0.63 -36.55 1.57
CA LEU A 279 0.69 -36.67 2.21
C LEU A 279 1.79 -36.60 1.16
N TRP A 280 2.69 -35.60 1.26
CA TRP A 280 3.82 -35.46 0.35
C TRP A 280 5.15 -35.42 1.08
N SER A 281 6.03 -36.41 0.83
CA SER A 281 7.32 -36.58 1.50
C SER A 281 8.49 -36.46 0.52
N GLY A 282 9.62 -35.92 0.98
CA GLY A 282 10.78 -35.71 0.11
C GLY A 282 11.59 -36.97 -0.21
N ALA A 283 11.49 -38.06 0.56
CA ALA A 283 12.20 -39.32 0.25
C ALA A 283 11.73 -39.96 -1.07
N GLU A 284 10.58 -39.52 -1.59
CA GLU A 284 9.93 -40.04 -2.80
C GLU A 284 10.34 -39.28 -4.08
N PHE A 285 11.16 -38.22 -3.97
CA PHE A 285 11.59 -37.35 -5.09
C PHE A 285 12.74 -37.87 -5.98
N LEU A 286 13.25 -39.07 -5.73
CA LEU A 286 14.46 -39.57 -6.38
C LEU A 286 14.14 -40.63 -7.44
N ASP A 287 13.73 -40.20 -8.65
CA ASP A 287 14.19 -40.92 -9.84
C ASP A 287 15.73 -40.84 -9.84
N SER A 288 16.35 -42.01 -9.82
CA SER A 288 17.80 -42.24 -9.85
C SER A 288 18.59 -41.52 -10.95
N ALA A 289 17.94 -40.75 -11.84
CA ALA A 289 18.58 -40.06 -12.95
C ALA A 289 18.66 -38.52 -12.89
N ASN A 290 17.66 -37.73 -12.43
CA ASN A 290 17.65 -36.29 -12.75
C ASN A 290 17.05 -35.27 -11.75
N ASN A 291 16.70 -35.63 -10.51
CA ASN A 291 16.38 -34.65 -9.45
C ASN A 291 15.37 -33.54 -9.84
N THR A 292 14.39 -33.88 -10.69
CA THR A 292 13.25 -33.04 -11.10
C THR A 292 12.11 -33.99 -11.50
N ILE A 293 11.05 -34.10 -10.69
CA ILE A 293 9.78 -34.67 -11.12
C ILE A 293 8.81 -33.50 -11.26
N THR A 294 8.44 -33.21 -12.50
CA THR A 294 7.32 -32.34 -12.87
C THR A 294 6.12 -33.23 -13.15
N GLY A 295 4.91 -32.85 -12.73
CA GLY A 295 3.68 -33.37 -13.37
C GLY A 295 2.59 -33.93 -12.46
N GLU A 296 2.81 -34.09 -11.16
CA GLU A 296 1.74 -34.51 -10.23
C GLU A 296 0.49 -33.64 -10.35
N THR A 297 -0.68 -34.26 -10.31
CA THR A 297 -1.97 -33.56 -10.24
C THR A 297 -2.68 -33.93 -8.95
N LEU A 298 -2.81 -32.97 -8.04
CA LEU A 298 -3.57 -33.11 -6.79
C LEU A 298 -4.84 -32.26 -6.90
N ASP A 299 -6.00 -32.87 -6.78
CA ASP A 299 -7.29 -32.17 -6.75
C ASP A 299 -8.08 -32.60 -5.52
N GLY A 300 -8.32 -31.68 -4.58
CA GLY A 300 -9.11 -31.98 -3.38
C GLY A 300 -10.58 -32.23 -3.69
N GLY A 301 -11.11 -31.65 -4.77
CA GLY A 301 -12.54 -31.75 -5.08
C GLY A 301 -13.41 -30.86 -4.19
N THR A 302 -14.35 -31.45 -3.45
CA THR A 302 -15.27 -30.70 -2.59
C THR A 302 -14.99 -30.94 -1.12
N GLY A 303 -14.74 -29.87 -0.38
CA GLY A 303 -14.61 -29.91 1.07
C GLY A 303 -13.57 -28.92 1.55
N THR A 304 -12.82 -29.27 2.59
CA THR A 304 -11.68 -28.48 3.05
C THR A 304 -10.45 -29.35 3.02
N ASP A 305 -9.66 -29.21 1.98
CA ASP A 305 -8.64 -30.19 1.67
C ASP A 305 -7.26 -29.69 2.11
N THR A 306 -6.44 -30.63 2.57
CA THR A 306 -5.14 -30.34 3.20
C THR A 306 -4.00 -30.99 2.43
N LEU A 307 -3.06 -30.18 1.94
CA LEU A 307 -1.75 -30.65 1.51
C LEU A 307 -0.81 -30.66 2.72
N VAL A 308 -0.34 -31.85 3.10
CA VAL A 308 0.58 -32.05 4.22
C VAL A 308 1.99 -32.28 3.68
N LEU A 309 2.89 -31.39 4.06
CA LEU A 309 4.30 -31.42 3.71
C LEU A 309 5.10 -32.16 4.79
N GLY A 310 5.69 -33.30 4.44
CA GLY A 310 6.76 -33.92 5.21
C GLY A 310 6.53 -35.38 5.61
N GLN A 311 7.58 -36.20 5.43
CA GLN A 311 8.25 -37.10 6.39
C GLN A 311 9.62 -37.48 5.77
N ASP A 312 10.74 -37.09 6.41
CA ASP A 312 12.15 -37.34 6.04
C ASP A 312 12.52 -37.36 4.53
N GLY A 313 13.17 -36.30 4.02
CA GLY A 313 13.59 -36.19 2.62
C GLY A 313 14.72 -35.17 2.39
N PRO A 314 15.11 -34.87 1.12
CA PRO A 314 16.15 -33.89 0.81
C PRO A 314 15.76 -32.49 1.30
N ASN A 315 16.77 -31.67 1.60
CA ASN A 315 16.68 -30.34 2.21
C ASN A 315 15.82 -29.29 1.45
N ALA A 316 15.24 -29.64 0.29
CA ALA A 316 14.39 -28.77 -0.53
C ALA A 316 13.33 -29.59 -1.29
N LEU A 317 12.09 -29.12 -1.27
CA LEU A 317 10.92 -29.68 -1.96
C LEU A 317 10.35 -28.62 -2.90
N ASP A 318 10.23 -28.93 -4.20
CA ASP A 318 9.82 -27.98 -5.23
C ASP A 318 8.52 -28.43 -5.90
N PHE A 319 7.44 -27.67 -5.67
CA PHE A 319 6.11 -27.89 -6.24
C PHE A 319 5.83 -27.10 -7.53
N SER A 320 6.80 -26.32 -8.02
CA SER A 320 6.63 -25.49 -9.22
C SER A 320 6.21 -26.29 -10.46
N GLY A 321 6.55 -27.58 -10.52
CA GLY A 321 6.18 -28.49 -11.61
C GLY A 321 4.85 -29.23 -11.47
N HIS A 322 4.06 -29.00 -10.41
CA HIS A 322 2.84 -29.78 -10.11
C HIS A 322 1.54 -29.01 -10.46
N MET A 323 0.38 -29.65 -10.34
CA MET A 323 -0.93 -28.98 -10.42
C MET A 323 -1.66 -29.21 -9.11
N LEU A 324 -1.96 -28.12 -8.40
CA LEU A 324 -2.74 -28.13 -7.18
C LEU A 324 -4.10 -27.49 -7.47
N LEU A 325 -5.16 -28.26 -7.29
CA LEU A 325 -6.54 -27.85 -7.54
C LEU A 325 -7.35 -28.09 -6.26
N SER A 326 -8.22 -27.13 -5.91
CA SER A 326 -9.14 -27.29 -4.78
C SER A 326 -8.46 -27.73 -3.47
N ILE A 327 -7.31 -27.13 -3.14
CA ILE A 327 -6.61 -27.36 -1.86
C ILE A 327 -6.64 -26.06 -1.06
N GLU A 328 -7.29 -26.07 0.11
CA GLU A 328 -7.48 -24.88 0.94
C GLU A 328 -6.45 -24.75 2.06
N ILE A 329 -5.89 -25.87 2.56
CA ILE A 329 -4.98 -25.89 3.72
C ILE A 329 -3.60 -26.40 3.30
N LEU A 330 -2.55 -25.67 3.70
CA LEU A 330 -1.17 -26.14 3.67
C LEU A 330 -0.72 -26.46 5.10
N GLU A 331 -0.22 -27.66 5.34
CA GLU A 331 0.27 -28.09 6.65
C GLU A 331 1.74 -28.53 6.55
N GLU A 332 2.63 -27.95 7.34
CA GLU A 332 4.03 -28.35 7.43
C GLU A 332 4.20 -29.30 8.63
N ALA A 333 4.82 -30.46 8.40
CA ALA A 333 4.96 -31.53 9.40
C ALA A 333 6.39 -32.10 9.51
N SER A 334 7.39 -31.50 8.84
CA SER A 334 8.77 -31.96 8.88
C SER A 334 9.42 -31.72 10.24
N THR A 335 10.26 -32.67 10.67
CA THR A 335 11.16 -32.51 11.83
C THR A 335 12.56 -32.03 11.46
N SER A 336 12.81 -31.76 10.17
CA SER A 336 14.10 -31.39 9.57
C SER A 336 14.00 -30.07 8.82
N VAL A 337 15.12 -29.35 8.67
CA VAL A 337 15.24 -28.11 7.87
C VAL A 337 14.89 -28.39 6.41
N GLN A 338 13.80 -27.83 5.91
CA GLN A 338 13.30 -28.01 4.55
C GLN A 338 12.98 -26.65 3.91
N THR A 339 13.32 -26.47 2.64
CA THR A 339 12.82 -25.36 1.81
C THR A 339 11.67 -25.81 0.94
N TYR A 340 10.55 -25.10 0.94
CA TYR A 340 9.38 -25.42 0.11
C TYR A 340 9.22 -24.37 -0.99
N THR A 341 9.05 -24.76 -2.25
CA THR A 341 8.88 -23.81 -3.38
C THR A 341 7.57 -24.06 -4.14
N PHE A 342 6.80 -23.01 -4.42
CA PHE A 342 5.55 -23.05 -5.20
C PHE A 342 5.55 -21.99 -6.30
N ASN A 343 4.75 -22.19 -7.35
CA ASN A 343 4.39 -21.11 -8.28
C ASN A 343 3.12 -20.38 -7.79
N ALA A 344 3.05 -19.07 -8.00
CA ALA A 344 1.94 -18.23 -7.53
C ALA A 344 0.56 -18.61 -8.13
N ASN A 345 0.54 -19.31 -9.28
CA ASN A 345 -0.67 -19.84 -9.91
C ASN A 345 -1.30 -21.01 -9.12
N GLN A 346 -0.49 -21.75 -8.35
CA GLN A 346 -0.91 -22.85 -7.48
C GLN A 346 -1.22 -22.37 -6.05
N PHE A 347 -0.72 -21.18 -5.68
CA PHE A 347 -0.75 -20.70 -4.31
C PHE A 347 -2.03 -19.91 -4.01
N ASN A 348 -3.09 -20.59 -3.59
CA ASN A 348 -4.38 -20.00 -3.17
C ASN A 348 -4.89 -20.55 -1.82
N PHE A 349 -3.99 -20.92 -0.92
CA PHE A 349 -4.35 -21.49 0.38
C PHE A 349 -5.09 -20.47 1.26
N LEU A 350 -6.18 -20.93 1.89
CA LEU A 350 -6.93 -20.18 2.90
C LEU A 350 -6.22 -20.22 4.25
N VAL A 351 -5.62 -21.36 4.61
CA VAL A 351 -4.93 -21.56 5.89
C VAL A 351 -3.57 -22.20 5.67
N ILE A 352 -2.54 -21.68 6.34
CA ILE A 352 -1.20 -22.28 6.40
C ILE A 352 -0.90 -22.60 7.87
N ASN A 353 -0.72 -23.88 8.18
CA ASN A 353 -0.32 -24.36 9.49
C ASN A 353 1.16 -24.74 9.42
N TRP A 354 2.04 -23.89 9.94
CA TRP A 354 3.47 -24.16 9.96
C TRP A 354 3.88 -24.96 11.21
N HIS A 355 4.99 -25.68 11.17
CA HIS A 355 5.40 -26.51 12.30
C HIS A 355 6.21 -25.70 13.34
N ALA A 356 5.77 -25.72 14.60
CA ALA A 356 6.49 -25.07 15.70
C ALA A 356 7.53 -26.01 16.36
N ASN A 357 8.73 -26.17 15.78
CA ASN A 357 9.80 -27.01 16.35
C ASN A 357 11.19 -26.35 16.50
N GLY A 358 11.35 -25.07 16.18
CA GLY A 358 12.64 -24.37 16.22
C GLY A 358 13.60 -24.68 15.06
N ALA A 359 13.16 -25.39 14.02
CA ALA A 359 13.91 -25.56 12.78
C ALA A 359 13.64 -24.41 11.80
N TYR A 360 14.59 -24.15 10.90
CA TYR A 360 14.47 -23.14 9.83
C TYR A 360 13.78 -23.77 8.62
N ASN A 361 12.51 -23.45 8.36
CA ASN A 361 11.76 -23.98 7.22
C ASN A 361 11.23 -22.83 6.33
N PRO A 362 12.00 -22.36 5.33
CA PRO A 362 11.54 -21.29 4.46
C PRO A 362 10.50 -21.75 3.43
N LEU A 363 9.52 -20.88 3.15
CA LEU A 363 8.50 -21.04 2.12
C LEU A 363 8.73 -20.01 1.00
N ASN A 364 8.98 -20.50 -0.22
CA ASN A 364 9.26 -19.70 -1.40
C ASN A 364 8.09 -19.75 -2.39
N ILE A 365 7.71 -18.60 -2.92
CA ILE A 365 6.70 -18.44 -3.97
C ILE A 365 7.32 -17.70 -5.15
N ASN A 366 7.25 -18.30 -6.34
CA ASN A 366 7.70 -17.67 -7.58
C ASN A 366 6.52 -17.10 -8.37
N MET A 367 6.63 -15.86 -8.85
CA MET A 367 5.54 -15.15 -9.53
C MET A 367 5.50 -15.32 -11.07
N TRP A 368 6.32 -16.22 -11.64
CA TRP A 368 6.58 -16.41 -13.09
C TRP A 368 5.38 -16.44 -14.07
N ASP A 369 4.16 -16.71 -13.59
CA ASP A 369 2.95 -16.82 -14.43
C ASP A 369 1.78 -15.93 -13.93
N LYS A 370 1.97 -15.19 -12.83
CA LYS A 370 0.88 -14.45 -12.15
C LYS A 370 1.39 -13.10 -11.66
N SER A 371 0.96 -12.03 -12.32
CA SER A 371 1.29 -10.66 -11.91
C SER A 371 0.59 -10.17 -10.64
N VAL A 372 -0.33 -10.95 -10.05
CA VAL A 372 -1.06 -10.56 -8.84
C VAL A 372 -1.09 -11.72 -7.84
N LEU A 373 -0.45 -11.55 -6.69
CA LEU A 373 -0.52 -12.47 -5.56
C LEU A 373 -1.19 -11.76 -4.39
N ASP A 374 -2.40 -12.21 -4.03
CA ASP A 374 -3.16 -11.65 -2.92
C ASP A 374 -3.19 -12.65 -1.77
N LEU A 375 -2.45 -12.35 -0.70
CA LEU A 375 -2.38 -13.16 0.52
C LEU A 375 -3.13 -12.51 1.68
N SER A 376 -3.83 -11.39 1.47
CA SER A 376 -4.44 -10.61 2.56
C SER A 376 -5.55 -11.37 3.29
N GLY A 377 -6.09 -12.44 2.68
CA GLY A 377 -7.12 -13.31 3.26
C GLY A 377 -6.58 -14.61 3.86
N THR A 378 -5.29 -14.91 3.73
CA THR A 378 -4.68 -16.16 4.21
C THR A 378 -4.36 -16.09 5.70
N VAL A 379 -4.72 -17.12 6.46
CA VAL A 379 -4.41 -17.23 7.90
C VAL A 379 -3.20 -18.13 8.09
N ILE A 380 -2.14 -17.62 8.74
CA ILE A 380 -0.97 -18.42 9.11
C ILE A 380 -0.98 -18.71 10.61
N ASN A 381 -0.84 -19.98 10.97
CA ASN A 381 -0.69 -20.42 12.35
C ASN A 381 0.72 -20.98 12.57
N ASN A 382 1.26 -20.76 13.78
CA ASN A 382 2.50 -21.40 14.28
C ASN A 382 3.78 -21.09 13.46
N PHE A 383 3.85 -19.94 12.78
CA PHE A 383 5.07 -19.46 12.14
C PHE A 383 6.05 -18.95 13.22
N GLU A 384 7.24 -19.55 13.34
CA GLU A 384 8.21 -19.17 14.36
C GLU A 384 9.16 -18.07 13.87
N SER A 385 9.89 -17.43 14.78
CA SER A 385 10.80 -16.30 14.45
C SER A 385 12.00 -16.67 13.56
N LEU A 386 12.21 -17.96 13.28
CA LEU A 386 13.24 -18.44 12.36
C LEU A 386 12.67 -18.72 10.97
N ASP A 387 11.36 -18.88 10.82
CA ASP A 387 10.75 -19.16 9.52
C ASP A 387 10.69 -17.87 8.69
N GLU A 388 10.84 -18.01 7.37
CA GLU A 388 10.88 -16.89 6.43
C GLU A 388 9.98 -17.20 5.23
N PHE A 389 9.20 -16.20 4.82
CA PHE A 389 8.29 -16.29 3.67
C PHE A 389 8.84 -15.46 2.52
N TYR A 390 9.29 -16.11 1.45
CA TYR A 390 9.91 -15.47 0.30
C TYR A 390 8.93 -15.37 -0.88
N ILE A 391 8.75 -14.16 -1.41
CA ILE A 391 7.99 -13.90 -2.65
C ILE A 391 8.97 -13.34 -3.68
N ASN A 392 9.17 -14.08 -4.77
CA ASN A 392 10.13 -13.75 -5.82
C ASN A 392 9.40 -13.39 -7.12
N GLY A 393 9.54 -12.13 -7.55
CA GLY A 393 9.06 -11.66 -8.84
C GLY A 393 9.89 -12.17 -10.02
N ASP A 394 9.41 -11.93 -11.23
CA ASP A 394 9.95 -12.54 -12.46
C ASP A 394 10.53 -11.52 -13.47
N GLY A 395 10.45 -10.23 -13.13
CA GLY A 395 10.95 -9.14 -13.96
C GLY A 395 9.88 -8.39 -14.75
N ASP A 396 8.61 -8.71 -14.56
CA ASP A 396 7.45 -7.94 -15.03
C ASP A 396 6.85 -7.07 -13.89
N SER A 397 5.70 -6.41 -14.12
CA SER A 397 5.03 -5.63 -13.06
C SER A 397 4.16 -6.54 -12.18
N GLU A 398 4.55 -6.69 -10.91
CA GLU A 398 3.85 -7.50 -9.92
C GLU A 398 2.99 -6.67 -8.96
N THR A 399 1.91 -7.26 -8.45
CA THR A 399 1.09 -6.74 -7.35
C THR A 399 1.06 -7.77 -6.22
N ILE A 400 1.62 -7.41 -5.07
CA ILE A 400 1.77 -8.30 -3.92
C ILE A 400 1.03 -7.67 -2.75
N ARG A 401 0.05 -8.39 -2.20
CA ARG A 401 -0.61 -8.00 -0.95
C ARG A 401 -0.13 -8.93 0.15
N ALA A 402 0.73 -8.42 1.01
CA ALA A 402 1.47 -9.18 2.00
C ALA A 402 0.59 -9.67 3.16
N LEU A 403 1.13 -10.63 3.90
CA LEU A 403 0.48 -11.39 4.97
C LEU A 403 0.27 -10.57 6.25
N ASN A 404 -0.55 -11.11 7.16
CA ASN A 404 -0.74 -10.59 8.51
C ASN A 404 0.03 -11.47 9.51
N GLY A 405 0.98 -10.90 10.27
CA GLY A 405 1.56 -11.52 11.47
C GLY A 405 2.78 -12.46 11.30
N ALA A 406 3.44 -12.49 10.14
CA ALA A 406 4.72 -13.20 9.93
C ALA A 406 5.74 -12.28 9.23
N SER A 407 7.05 -12.53 9.42
CA SER A 407 8.10 -11.82 8.68
C SER A 407 8.10 -12.25 7.21
N VAL A 408 7.86 -11.30 6.31
CA VAL A 408 7.80 -11.50 4.87
C VAL A 408 9.03 -10.89 4.21
N TYR A 409 9.63 -11.63 3.28
CA TYR A 409 10.71 -11.18 2.40
C TYR A 409 10.19 -11.14 0.97
N VAL A 410 10.01 -9.93 0.43
CA VAL A 410 9.57 -9.71 -0.95
C VAL A 410 10.74 -9.19 -1.75
N THR A 411 11.04 -9.83 -2.86
CA THR A 411 11.94 -9.33 -3.90
C THR A 411 11.16 -9.30 -5.21
N ALA A 412 10.66 -8.12 -5.59
CA ALA A 412 9.81 -7.95 -6.77
C ALA A 412 10.63 -8.02 -8.08
N GLY A 413 11.90 -7.63 -8.03
CA GLY A 413 12.85 -7.96 -9.09
C GLY A 413 13.02 -6.84 -10.10
N GLY A 414 12.24 -6.81 -11.17
CA GLY A 414 12.27 -5.68 -12.10
C GLY A 414 10.91 -5.47 -12.72
N GLY A 415 10.60 -4.26 -13.19
CA GLY A 415 9.23 -3.91 -13.55
C GLY A 415 8.80 -2.66 -12.82
N ASN A 416 7.50 -2.36 -12.85
CA ASN A 416 6.94 -1.35 -11.95
C ASN A 416 6.02 -2.09 -10.99
N ASP A 417 6.54 -2.41 -9.82
CA ASP A 417 5.92 -3.30 -8.85
C ASP A 417 5.07 -2.53 -7.84
N PHE A 418 4.06 -3.19 -7.31
CA PHE A 418 3.19 -2.68 -6.26
C PHE A 418 3.15 -3.66 -5.09
N VAL A 419 3.68 -3.24 -3.95
CA VAL A 419 3.65 -4.02 -2.72
C VAL A 419 2.72 -3.30 -1.75
N SER A 420 1.73 -4.00 -1.21
CA SER A 420 0.90 -3.47 -0.12
C SER A 420 1.12 -4.29 1.13
N ASP A 421 1.48 -3.60 2.19
CA ASP A 421 1.54 -4.15 3.53
C ASP A 421 0.12 -4.12 4.14
N HIS A 422 -0.37 -5.30 4.56
CA HIS A 422 -1.66 -5.46 5.24
C HIS A 422 -1.54 -6.06 6.66
N ASP A 423 -0.36 -5.98 7.28
CA ASP A 423 -0.19 -6.26 8.70
C ASP A 423 -0.89 -5.27 9.64
N THR A 424 -2.14 -5.60 10.01
CA THR A 424 -2.91 -4.87 11.03
C THR A 424 -2.50 -5.25 12.47
N ASN A 425 -1.76 -6.35 12.65
CA ASN A 425 -1.38 -6.88 13.95
C ASN A 425 0.07 -6.54 14.22
N GLN A 426 0.28 -5.41 14.90
CA GLN A 426 1.54 -4.82 15.40
C GLN A 426 2.39 -5.78 16.26
N THR A 427 2.69 -6.97 15.75
CA THR A 427 3.55 -7.97 16.34
C THR A 427 4.99 -7.63 15.96
N SER A 428 5.97 -8.24 16.63
CA SER A 428 7.38 -7.90 16.46
C SER A 428 8.03 -8.52 15.22
N ASN A 429 7.28 -8.71 14.12
CA ASN A 429 7.84 -9.11 12.83
C ASN A 429 8.57 -7.93 12.19
N THR A 430 9.65 -8.27 11.49
CA THR A 430 10.40 -7.36 10.62
C THR A 430 10.21 -7.86 9.21
N ASP A 431 9.58 -7.04 8.36
CA ASP A 431 9.41 -7.35 6.95
C ASP A 431 10.57 -6.75 6.13
N VAL A 432 10.86 -7.38 4.99
CA VAL A 432 11.87 -6.91 4.04
C VAL A 432 11.24 -6.84 2.67
N TYR A 433 11.04 -5.64 2.17
CA TYR A 433 10.52 -5.35 0.85
C TYR A 433 11.63 -4.77 -0.02
N ASP A 434 11.81 -5.34 -1.21
CA ASP A 434 12.77 -4.90 -2.22
C ASP A 434 12.07 -4.81 -3.58
N GLY A 435 11.89 -3.59 -4.08
CA GLY A 435 11.26 -3.32 -5.37
C GLY A 435 12.15 -3.72 -6.55
N GLY A 436 13.47 -3.68 -6.39
CA GLY A 436 14.42 -4.02 -7.43
C GLY A 436 14.57 -2.93 -8.50
N THR A 437 14.32 -3.24 -9.78
CA THR A 437 14.53 -2.27 -10.87
C THR A 437 13.23 -1.77 -11.49
N GLY A 438 12.96 -0.49 -11.38
CA GLY A 438 12.03 0.22 -12.25
C GLY A 438 11.41 1.41 -11.55
N THR A 439 10.09 1.43 -11.42
CA THR A 439 9.40 2.47 -10.65
C THR A 439 8.37 1.81 -9.76
N ASP A 440 8.82 1.53 -8.55
CA ASP A 440 8.14 0.62 -7.65
C ASP A 440 7.37 1.39 -6.57
N THR A 441 6.25 0.83 -6.13
CA THR A 441 5.31 1.46 -5.21
C THR A 441 5.08 0.57 -4.01
N ILE A 442 5.22 1.14 -2.81
CA ILE A 442 4.81 0.48 -1.58
C ILE A 442 3.65 1.20 -0.91
N GLU A 443 2.65 0.46 -0.44
CA GLU A 443 1.46 0.99 0.20
C GLU A 443 1.27 0.45 1.62
N TYR A 444 1.17 1.38 2.57
CA TYR A 444 0.78 1.13 3.95
C TYR A 444 -0.59 1.76 4.21
N SER A 445 -1.67 0.99 4.05
CA SER A 445 -3.05 1.50 3.97
C SER A 445 -3.80 1.61 5.31
N PHE A 446 -3.13 1.46 6.45
CA PHE A 446 -3.79 1.51 7.75
C PHE A 446 -3.97 2.93 8.27
N ALA A 447 -5.13 3.17 8.90
CA ALA A 447 -5.34 4.40 9.65
C ALA A 447 -4.58 4.34 10.98
N PHE A 448 -3.33 4.81 10.99
CA PHE A 448 -2.58 4.96 12.24
C PHE A 448 -3.23 6.05 13.11
N ALA A 449 -3.44 5.75 14.39
CA ALA A 449 -4.01 6.70 15.35
C ALA A 449 -3.00 7.77 15.85
N SER A 450 -1.73 7.66 15.46
CA SER A 450 -0.65 8.57 15.85
C SER A 450 0.40 8.71 14.74
N SER A 451 1.10 9.85 14.73
CA SER A 451 2.22 10.21 13.85
C SER A 451 3.52 9.41 14.14
N ASP A 452 3.39 8.16 14.56
CA ASP A 452 4.50 7.32 15.06
C ASP A 452 5.11 6.41 13.98
N TYR A 453 4.68 6.57 12.72
CA TYR A 453 5.20 5.83 11.57
C TYR A 453 6.15 6.72 10.76
N VAL A 454 7.41 6.28 10.63
CA VAL A 454 8.46 7.00 9.91
C VAL A 454 8.98 6.12 8.78
N PHE A 455 8.84 6.58 7.55
CA PHE A 455 9.44 5.99 6.35
C PHE A 455 10.68 6.80 5.99
N ASP A 456 11.81 6.14 5.78
CA ASP A 456 13.07 6.75 5.37
C ASP A 456 13.68 5.89 4.27
N LEU A 457 13.45 6.31 3.02
CA LEU A 457 13.94 5.63 1.83
C LEU A 457 15.47 5.65 1.76
N GLY A 458 16.10 6.76 2.17
CA GLY A 458 17.56 6.86 2.22
C GLY A 458 18.21 5.95 3.26
N ALA A 459 17.50 5.63 4.35
CA ALA A 459 17.93 4.66 5.36
C ALA A 459 17.43 3.23 5.12
N GLU A 460 16.66 3.01 4.04
CA GLU A 460 16.00 1.76 3.67
C GLU A 460 15.08 1.20 4.77
N LYS A 461 14.29 2.06 5.44
CA LYS A 461 13.54 1.67 6.64
C LYS A 461 12.13 2.24 6.72
N ALA A 462 11.22 1.42 7.22
CA ALA A 462 9.93 1.79 7.76
C ALA A 462 9.93 1.48 9.26
N THR A 463 9.64 2.47 10.13
CA THR A 463 9.72 2.33 11.58
C THR A 463 8.41 2.67 12.26
N TYR A 464 7.92 1.76 13.10
CA TYR A 464 6.74 1.97 13.95
C TYR A 464 7.08 1.93 15.45
N LEU A 465 6.61 2.93 16.21
CA LEU A 465 6.74 3.03 17.69
C LEU A 465 8.16 2.83 18.24
N SER A 466 9.21 3.08 17.43
CA SER A 466 10.64 2.88 17.74
C SER A 466 11.12 1.43 17.97
N THR A 467 10.24 0.42 17.86
CA THR A 467 10.58 -0.98 18.15
C THR A 467 10.42 -1.93 16.97
N GLN A 468 9.51 -1.62 16.04
CA GLN A 468 9.32 -2.39 14.82
C GLN A 468 10.01 -1.65 13.67
N ILE A 469 10.81 -2.40 12.91
CA ILE A 469 11.58 -1.88 11.78
C ILE A 469 11.38 -2.86 10.65
N ASP A 470 10.74 -2.39 9.59
CA ASP A 470 10.73 -3.04 8.29
C ASP A 470 11.84 -2.43 7.44
N VAL A 471 12.31 -3.22 6.50
CA VAL A 471 13.34 -2.82 5.56
C VAL A 471 12.66 -2.59 4.21
N ILE A 472 12.79 -1.39 3.66
CA ILE A 472 12.20 -1.02 2.37
C ILE A 472 13.33 -0.58 1.44
N ARG A 473 13.53 -1.28 0.34
CA ARG A 473 14.59 -0.99 -0.64
C ARG A 473 14.02 -0.76 -2.01
N ASP A 474 14.69 0.13 -2.74
CA ASP A 474 14.43 0.35 -4.17
C ASP A 474 12.94 0.61 -4.46
N PHE A 475 12.31 1.47 -3.65
CA PHE A 475 10.98 2.01 -3.90
C PHE A 475 11.08 3.50 -4.20
N GLU A 476 10.45 3.94 -5.29
CA GLU A 476 10.33 5.36 -5.64
C GLU A 476 9.01 5.97 -5.14
N ASN A 477 7.95 5.16 -5.05
CA ASN A 477 6.62 5.65 -4.67
C ASN A 477 6.18 5.06 -3.33
N ILE A 478 5.64 5.91 -2.46
CA ILE A 478 5.10 5.53 -1.16
C ILE A 478 3.67 6.04 -1.04
N ASN A 479 2.73 5.12 -0.79
CA ASN A 479 1.37 5.43 -0.38
C ASN A 479 1.21 5.17 1.13
N VAL A 480 0.77 6.17 1.89
CA VAL A 480 0.61 6.04 3.36
C VAL A 480 -0.75 6.49 3.84
N GLY A 481 -1.39 5.67 4.66
CA GLY A 481 -2.54 6.06 5.47
C GLY A 481 -2.11 6.56 6.85
N GLY A 482 -3.03 7.24 7.55
CA GLY A 482 -2.80 7.87 8.84
C GLY A 482 -1.86 9.06 8.80
N ALA A 483 -1.55 9.59 10.00
CA ALA A 483 -0.47 10.56 10.15
C ALA A 483 0.89 9.88 9.95
N ALA A 484 1.64 10.29 8.94
CA ALA A 484 2.93 9.70 8.58
C ALA A 484 4.04 10.75 8.47
N THR A 485 5.26 10.33 8.80
CA THR A 485 6.48 11.03 8.39
C THR A 485 7.15 10.23 7.28
N VAL A 486 7.38 10.84 6.12
CA VAL A 486 8.05 10.19 5.00
C VAL A 486 9.25 11.03 4.59
N ILE A 487 10.40 10.38 4.49
CA ILE A 487 11.67 10.95 4.07
C ILE A 487 12.07 10.19 2.80
N GLY A 488 12.15 10.93 1.70
CA GLY A 488 12.62 10.47 0.41
C GLY A 488 14.11 10.15 0.40
N ASP A 489 14.64 9.94 -0.80
CA ASP A 489 16.06 9.67 -1.03
C ASP A 489 16.69 10.71 -1.97
N GLY A 490 17.80 10.37 -2.63
CA GLY A 490 18.43 11.29 -3.59
C GLY A 490 17.87 11.17 -5.01
N LYS A 491 16.73 10.49 -5.20
CA LYS A 491 16.06 10.26 -6.49
C LYS A 491 14.68 10.93 -6.48
N SER A 492 14.00 10.90 -7.62
CA SER A 492 12.63 11.38 -7.73
C SER A 492 11.66 10.41 -7.05
N ASN A 493 10.93 10.87 -6.04
CA ASN A 493 9.96 10.11 -5.28
C ASN A 493 8.53 10.63 -5.51
N VAL A 494 7.55 9.72 -5.42
CA VAL A 494 6.13 10.09 -5.34
C VAL A 494 5.59 9.66 -3.99
N ILE A 495 5.29 10.61 -3.12
CA ILE A 495 4.80 10.37 -1.77
C ILE A 495 3.35 10.82 -1.71
N HIS A 496 2.44 9.91 -1.41
CA HIS A 496 1.01 10.15 -1.44
C HIS A 496 0.32 9.70 -0.15
N ALA A 497 -0.28 10.65 0.56
CA ALA A 497 -1.18 10.35 1.66
C ALA A 497 -2.54 9.88 1.12
N ILE A 498 -2.94 8.66 1.46
CA ILE A 498 -4.20 8.03 1.02
C ILE A 498 -5.34 8.20 2.04
N ASP A 499 -5.22 9.17 2.95
CA ASP A 499 -6.18 9.44 4.01
C ASP A 499 -7.52 10.00 3.48
N SER A 500 -8.63 9.46 3.99
CA SER A 500 -9.99 9.86 3.61
C SER A 500 -10.69 10.78 4.65
N GLY A 501 -9.97 11.25 5.69
CA GLY A 501 -10.54 12.02 6.80
C GLY A 501 -9.63 13.14 7.32
N ALA A 502 -10.21 14.30 7.61
CA ALA A 502 -9.53 15.58 7.85
C ALA A 502 -8.97 15.79 9.28
N SER A 503 -8.00 15.01 9.75
CA SER A 503 -7.39 15.30 11.08
C SER A 503 -5.92 14.95 11.30
N ASN A 504 -5.22 14.42 10.31
CA ASN A 504 -3.85 13.93 10.50
C ASN A 504 -2.90 14.76 9.65
N GLY A 505 -2.08 15.60 10.27
CA GLY A 505 -1.00 16.30 9.55
C GLY A 505 0.18 15.36 9.31
N ASN A 506 0.60 15.28 8.05
CA ASN A 506 1.76 14.54 7.58
C ASN A 506 3.01 15.42 7.51
N SER A 507 4.18 14.78 7.54
CA SER A 507 5.46 15.45 7.36
C SER A 507 6.24 14.74 6.25
N PHE A 508 6.23 15.30 5.04
CA PHE A 508 6.91 14.72 3.89
C PHE A 508 8.14 15.54 3.51
N SER A 509 9.25 14.85 3.29
CA SER A 509 10.49 15.42 2.78
C SER A 509 10.95 14.67 1.54
N GLY A 510 11.06 15.32 0.39
CA GLY A 510 11.53 14.71 -0.87
C GLY A 510 13.05 14.52 -0.93
N MET A 511 13.79 15.30 -0.13
CA MET A 511 15.26 15.31 -0.06
C MET A 511 15.93 15.83 -1.33
N GLY A 512 16.01 15.04 -2.40
CA GLY A 512 16.44 15.61 -3.66
C GLY A 512 16.08 14.73 -4.84
N GLY A 513 15.74 15.34 -5.97
CA GLY A 513 15.01 14.63 -7.01
C GLY A 513 14.18 15.62 -7.79
N ASN A 514 13.10 15.15 -8.41
CA ASN A 514 11.97 16.01 -8.77
C ASN A 514 10.77 15.28 -8.18
N ASP A 515 10.39 15.66 -6.98
CA ASP A 515 9.51 14.89 -6.13
C ASP A 515 8.06 15.33 -6.30
N THR A 516 7.13 14.43 -6.03
CA THR A 516 5.70 14.77 -5.95
C THR A 516 5.21 14.40 -4.56
N LEU A 517 4.88 15.42 -3.76
CA LEU A 517 4.42 15.27 -2.39
C LEU A 517 2.94 15.64 -2.32
N GLU A 518 2.07 14.66 -2.06
CA GLU A 518 0.62 14.83 -1.92
C GLU A 518 0.20 14.60 -0.47
N GLY A 519 0.04 15.70 0.30
CA GLY A 519 -0.24 15.69 1.75
C GLY A 519 -1.62 15.15 2.13
N GLY A 520 -2.61 15.25 1.23
CA GLY A 520 -3.92 14.64 1.43
C GLY A 520 -4.84 15.51 2.29
N ALA A 521 -5.20 15.04 3.48
CA ALA A 521 -6.13 15.73 4.38
C ALA A 521 -5.53 15.91 5.77
N GLY A 522 -5.48 17.14 6.26
CA GLY A 522 -4.77 17.47 7.49
C GLY A 522 -4.03 18.78 7.32
N ASP A 523 -3.35 19.26 8.36
CA ASP A 523 -2.41 20.37 8.21
C ASP A 523 -1.02 19.76 7.96
N ASP A 524 -0.64 19.61 6.70
CA ASP A 524 0.57 18.90 6.27
C ASP A 524 1.80 19.82 6.20
N THR A 525 2.99 19.24 6.34
CA THR A 525 4.28 19.91 6.11
C THR A 525 5.03 19.21 5.01
N LEU A 526 5.30 19.92 3.92
CA LEU A 526 5.93 19.42 2.70
C LEU A 526 7.26 20.17 2.47
N ASP A 527 8.36 19.44 2.46
CA ASP A 527 9.70 19.91 2.13
C ASP A 527 10.17 19.18 0.87
N GLY A 528 10.14 19.82 -0.30
CA GLY A 528 10.56 19.19 -1.56
C GLY A 528 12.05 18.80 -1.55
N GLY A 529 12.88 19.59 -0.88
CA GLY A 529 14.32 19.45 -0.95
C GLY A 529 14.89 19.96 -2.28
N ALA A 530 15.99 19.37 -2.74
CA ALA A 530 16.67 19.82 -3.94
C ALA A 530 16.02 19.25 -5.21
N GLY A 531 15.26 20.06 -5.93
CA GLY A 531 14.58 19.59 -7.13
C GLY A 531 13.72 20.64 -7.79
N GLY A 532 12.97 20.23 -8.81
CA GLY A 532 11.79 20.96 -9.25
C GLY A 532 10.57 20.15 -8.85
N ASP A 533 10.03 20.43 -7.67
CA ASP A 533 9.10 19.52 -6.99
C ASP A 533 7.62 19.96 -7.15
N VAL A 534 6.71 19.01 -6.93
CA VAL A 534 5.27 19.26 -6.87
C VAL A 534 4.83 19.13 -5.43
N LEU A 535 4.50 20.25 -4.78
CA LEU A 535 4.01 20.30 -3.41
C LEU A 535 2.49 20.52 -3.42
N ASN A 536 1.74 19.46 -3.13
CA ASN A 536 0.28 19.46 -3.09
C ASN A 536 -0.19 19.21 -1.66
N GLY A 537 -0.61 20.26 -0.95
CA GLY A 537 -1.10 20.17 0.42
C GLY A 537 -2.40 19.38 0.54
N GLY A 538 -3.30 19.55 -0.43
CA GLY A 538 -4.62 18.91 -0.39
C GLY A 538 -5.62 19.75 0.40
N SER A 539 -6.15 19.22 1.50
CA SER A 539 -7.16 19.90 2.32
C SER A 539 -6.67 20.13 3.75
N GLY A 540 -6.64 21.38 4.18
CA GLY A 540 -6.25 21.80 5.52
C GLY A 540 -5.53 23.13 5.42
N ASN A 541 -4.56 23.38 6.30
CA ASN A 541 -3.65 24.52 6.20
C ASN A 541 -2.22 23.98 6.04
N ASP A 542 -1.81 23.83 4.79
CA ASP A 542 -0.61 23.08 4.45
C ASP A 542 0.61 23.98 4.31
N THR A 543 1.77 23.46 4.68
CA THR A 543 3.04 24.19 4.74
C THR A 543 3.99 23.72 3.66
N ALA A 544 4.37 24.61 2.75
CA ALA A 544 5.60 24.43 1.98
C ALA A 544 6.78 24.97 2.82
N SER A 545 7.73 24.10 3.13
CA SER A 545 8.85 24.40 4.02
C SER A 545 10.18 24.43 3.26
N TYR A 546 10.93 25.51 3.45
CA TYR A 546 12.30 25.70 2.96
C TYR A 546 13.31 25.88 4.09
N ALA A 547 12.94 25.47 5.30
CA ALA A 547 13.74 25.66 6.51
C ALA A 547 15.14 25.02 6.42
N ASN A 548 15.28 23.94 5.65
CA ASN A 548 16.55 23.24 5.43
C ASN A 548 17.38 23.82 4.29
N SER A 549 16.83 24.78 3.53
CA SER A 549 17.49 25.29 2.35
C SER A 549 18.80 25.99 2.67
N THR A 550 19.82 25.65 1.90
CA THR A 550 21.19 26.16 2.08
C THR A 550 21.43 27.54 1.43
N ALA A 551 20.39 28.16 0.86
CA ALA A 551 20.41 29.50 0.30
C ALA A 551 19.00 30.12 0.37
N GLY A 552 18.93 31.45 0.22
CA GLY A 552 17.66 32.16 0.23
C GLY A 552 16.76 31.80 -0.97
N VAL A 553 15.45 31.77 -0.71
CA VAL A 553 14.39 31.37 -1.65
C VAL A 553 13.48 32.55 -2.00
N ASN A 554 12.94 32.54 -3.21
CA ASN A 554 11.90 33.46 -3.67
C ASN A 554 10.67 32.66 -4.08
N VAL A 555 9.68 32.63 -3.19
CA VAL A 555 8.47 31.82 -3.28
C VAL A 555 7.26 32.73 -3.27
N GLN A 556 6.41 32.62 -4.29
CA GLN A 556 5.19 33.43 -4.42
C GLN A 556 4.01 32.55 -4.84
N LEU A 557 3.14 32.22 -3.87
CA LEU A 557 2.05 31.26 -4.05
C LEU A 557 1.04 31.71 -5.12
N GLN A 558 0.62 32.98 -5.12
CA GLN A 558 -0.31 33.49 -6.13
C GLN A 558 0.26 33.42 -7.56
N TYR A 559 1.56 33.65 -7.72
CA TYR A 559 2.18 33.79 -9.05
C TYR A 559 2.85 32.51 -9.52
N GLY A 560 2.93 31.47 -8.68
CA GLY A 560 3.66 30.24 -8.96
C GLY A 560 5.15 30.49 -9.19
N VAL A 561 5.73 31.47 -8.51
CA VAL A 561 7.18 31.74 -8.59
C VAL A 561 7.86 30.91 -7.52
N ALA A 562 8.85 30.12 -7.91
CA ALA A 562 9.70 29.33 -7.04
C ALA A 562 11.13 29.38 -7.59
N LEU A 563 12.01 30.15 -6.95
CA LEU A 563 13.37 30.45 -7.43
C LEU A 563 14.35 30.47 -6.27
N GLY A 564 15.60 30.07 -6.53
CA GLY A 564 16.68 30.13 -5.54
C GLY A 564 16.61 28.97 -4.54
N GLY A 565 17.77 28.61 -3.97
CA GLY A 565 17.87 27.50 -3.02
C GLY A 565 17.20 26.22 -3.52
N GLU A 566 16.46 25.59 -2.62
CA GLU A 566 15.65 24.38 -2.85
C GLU A 566 14.32 24.69 -3.53
N ALA A 567 13.83 25.93 -3.49
CA ALA A 567 12.60 26.33 -4.18
C ALA A 567 12.69 26.35 -5.72
N ALA A 568 13.86 26.08 -6.30
CA ALA A 568 14.15 26.40 -7.69
C ALA A 568 13.52 25.40 -8.68
N GLY A 569 12.27 25.64 -9.06
CA GLY A 569 11.53 24.81 -10.02
C GLY A 569 10.23 24.24 -9.46
N ASP A 570 9.99 24.46 -8.17
CA ASP A 570 8.81 23.94 -7.48
C ASP A 570 7.49 24.49 -8.00
N SER A 571 6.44 23.73 -7.76
CA SER A 571 5.05 24.09 -8.02
C SER A 571 4.18 23.79 -6.80
N PHE A 572 3.18 24.65 -6.58
CA PHE A 572 2.36 24.62 -5.37
C PHE A 572 0.88 24.41 -5.71
N ILE A 573 0.24 23.49 -5.00
CA ILE A 573 -1.19 23.21 -5.08
C ILE A 573 -1.72 23.17 -3.64
N SER A 574 -2.77 23.95 -3.38
CA SER A 574 -3.41 24.04 -2.05
C SER A 574 -2.40 24.22 -0.91
N ILE A 575 -1.60 25.30 -0.98
CA ILE A 575 -0.65 25.67 0.06
C ILE A 575 -1.08 27.01 0.66
N GLU A 576 -1.18 27.05 1.98
CA GLU A 576 -1.60 28.24 2.74
C GLU A 576 -0.46 28.79 3.61
N ARG A 577 0.59 28.00 3.87
CA ARG A 577 1.67 28.38 4.77
C ARG A 577 3.03 28.26 4.09
N LEU A 578 3.90 29.22 4.36
CA LEU A 578 5.29 29.24 3.89
C LEU A 578 6.23 29.33 5.08
N THR A 579 7.27 28.51 5.08
CA THR A 579 8.42 28.66 5.96
C THR A 579 9.66 28.89 5.11
N GLY A 580 10.33 30.02 5.29
CA GLY A 580 11.59 30.34 4.63
C GLY A 580 12.79 29.59 5.20
N SER A 581 13.95 29.92 4.65
CA SER A 581 15.26 29.37 4.96
C SER A 581 15.94 30.10 6.12
N GLY A 582 17.20 29.75 6.38
CA GLY A 582 18.06 30.52 7.30
C GLY A 582 18.77 31.71 6.64
N TYR A 583 18.35 32.12 5.43
CA TYR A 583 18.95 33.16 4.60
C TYR A 583 17.88 34.12 4.07
N ASN A 584 18.34 35.22 3.46
CA ASN A 584 17.46 36.26 2.92
C ASN A 584 16.47 35.74 1.88
N ASP A 585 15.19 35.74 2.24
CA ASP A 585 14.09 35.21 1.45
C ASP A 585 13.17 36.30 0.89
N THR A 586 12.37 35.92 -0.11
CA THR A 586 11.22 36.69 -0.58
C THR A 586 10.00 35.77 -0.61
N LEU A 587 9.08 35.95 0.33
CA LEU A 587 7.97 35.04 0.58
C LEU A 587 6.63 35.75 0.43
N TYR A 588 5.92 35.49 -0.67
CA TYR A 588 4.61 36.05 -0.95
C TYR A 588 3.50 34.99 -0.91
N GLY A 589 2.43 35.31 -0.19
CA GLY A 589 1.25 34.46 -0.08
C GLY A 589 0.36 34.46 -1.31
N ASN A 590 -0.90 34.13 -1.08
CA ASN A 590 -2.00 34.19 -2.03
C ASN A 590 -3.14 35.06 -1.46
N PRO A 591 -4.25 35.31 -2.18
CA PRO A 591 -5.34 36.15 -1.66
C PRO A 591 -6.20 35.53 -0.54
N GLY A 592 -5.89 34.30 -0.13
CA GLY A 592 -6.49 33.61 1.01
C GLY A 592 -5.82 34.01 2.33
N ALA A 593 -6.17 33.35 3.44
CA ALA A 593 -5.48 33.57 4.71
C ALA A 593 -4.18 32.74 4.73
N ASN A 594 -3.05 33.41 4.91
CA ASN A 594 -1.73 32.79 4.91
C ASN A 594 -1.00 32.91 6.24
N ILE A 595 -0.10 31.97 6.49
CA ILE A 595 0.86 32.03 7.59
C ILE A 595 2.25 31.95 6.98
N ILE A 596 3.01 33.04 7.06
CA ILE A 596 4.33 33.16 6.43
C ILE A 596 5.37 33.44 7.50
N ARG A 597 6.41 32.60 7.53
CA ARG A 597 7.55 32.70 8.45
C ARG A 597 8.82 32.89 7.64
N GLY A 598 9.55 33.98 7.88
CA GLY A 598 10.81 34.33 7.21
C GLY A 598 11.91 33.33 7.54
N GLY A 599 12.11 33.08 8.83
CA GLY A 599 13.15 32.17 9.31
C GLY A 599 14.34 32.97 9.81
N GLY A 600 15.51 32.77 9.20
CA GLY A 600 16.69 33.59 9.50
C GLY A 600 17.07 34.43 8.29
N GLY A 601 17.69 35.59 8.47
CA GLY A 601 18.15 36.41 7.36
C GLY A 601 17.34 37.70 7.22
N SER A 602 17.57 38.45 6.15
CA SER A 602 16.79 39.67 5.88
C SER A 602 15.71 39.37 4.85
N ASP A 603 14.48 39.21 5.31
CA ASP A 603 13.40 38.64 4.51
C ASP A 603 12.40 39.69 4.02
N HIS A 604 11.83 39.45 2.84
CA HIS A 604 10.73 40.25 2.30
C HIS A 604 9.44 39.44 2.32
N ILE A 605 8.50 39.80 3.19
CA ILE A 605 7.31 39.00 3.50
C ILE A 605 6.04 39.76 3.16
N LYS A 606 5.14 39.14 2.38
CA LYS A 606 3.85 39.75 2.00
C LYS A 606 2.73 38.73 1.89
N GLY A 607 1.65 38.91 2.65
CA GLY A 607 0.46 38.04 2.57
C GLY A 607 -0.35 38.21 1.28
N LEU A 608 -0.49 39.47 0.81
CA LEU A 608 -1.36 39.96 -0.27
C LEU A 608 -2.69 40.47 0.28
N ASN A 609 -3.84 39.93 -0.17
CA ASN A 609 -5.11 40.17 0.52
C ASN A 609 -5.38 38.95 1.39
N GLY A 610 -6.25 39.07 2.37
CA GLY A 610 -6.55 37.93 3.25
C GLY A 610 -6.30 38.34 4.68
N ALA A 611 -6.59 37.45 5.62
CA ALA A 611 -6.31 37.73 7.02
C ALA A 611 -5.03 36.98 7.41
N ASP A 612 -3.88 37.60 7.15
CA ASP A 612 -2.59 36.92 7.18
C ASP A 612 -1.88 37.06 8.53
N ASN A 613 -0.99 36.11 8.81
CA ASN A 613 -0.02 36.18 9.91
C ASN A 613 1.39 36.16 9.35
N LEU A 614 2.12 37.26 9.52
CA LEU A 614 3.47 37.46 8.98
C LEU A 614 4.48 37.49 10.13
N TYR A 615 5.53 36.67 10.04
CA TYR A 615 6.60 36.55 11.03
C TYR A 615 7.95 36.70 10.33
N GLY A 616 8.73 37.73 10.68
CA GLY A 616 10.13 37.87 10.24
C GLY A 616 11.05 36.83 10.90
N ASP A 617 10.78 36.53 12.18
CA ASP A 617 11.57 35.65 13.03
C ASP A 617 12.95 36.25 13.37
N GLY A 618 14.01 36.02 12.60
CA GLY A 618 15.35 36.53 12.94
C GLY A 618 16.09 37.19 11.78
N GLY A 619 16.56 38.41 11.98
CA GLY A 619 17.31 39.20 11.03
C GLY A 619 16.60 40.53 10.76
N ASP A 620 16.93 41.21 9.66
CA ASP A 620 16.40 42.55 9.37
C ASP A 620 15.31 42.45 8.29
N ASP A 621 14.05 42.41 8.69
CA ASP A 621 12.95 42.00 7.83
C ASP A 621 12.09 43.15 7.29
N TRP A 622 11.41 42.89 6.18
CA TRP A 622 10.44 43.77 5.55
C TRP A 622 9.08 43.08 5.47
N LEU A 623 8.16 43.50 6.33
CA LEU A 623 6.80 43.01 6.41
C LEU A 623 5.87 43.99 5.70
N TYR A 624 5.25 43.53 4.61
CA TYR A 624 4.26 44.29 3.85
C TYR A 624 2.86 43.86 4.28
N VAL A 625 2.17 44.74 5.01
CA VAL A 625 0.89 44.43 5.66
C VAL A 625 -0.25 45.24 5.05
N ASP A 626 -1.46 44.70 5.04
CA ASP A 626 -2.68 45.45 4.72
C ASP A 626 -3.67 45.47 5.90
N SER A 627 -4.80 46.15 5.73
CA SER A 627 -5.81 46.35 6.79
C SER A 627 -6.55 45.07 7.23
N LEU A 628 -6.42 43.97 6.50
CA LEU A 628 -7.05 42.69 6.80
C LEU A 628 -6.13 41.75 7.60
N ASP A 629 -4.82 42.01 7.61
CA ASP A 629 -3.84 41.18 8.31
C ASP A 629 -4.07 41.16 9.83
N ASN A 630 -3.85 39.99 10.44
CA ASN A 630 -4.07 39.78 11.86
C ASN A 630 -2.81 40.03 12.69
N ILE A 631 -1.66 39.56 12.20
CA ILE A 631 -0.39 39.54 12.93
C ILE A 631 0.75 39.97 12.00
N ALA A 632 1.59 40.88 12.49
CA ALA A 632 2.88 41.20 11.88
C ALA A 632 3.93 41.36 12.97
N LEU A 633 4.84 40.39 13.08
CA LEU A 633 5.94 40.34 14.05
C LEU A 633 7.27 40.40 13.31
N GLY A 634 8.13 41.37 13.63
CA GLY A 634 9.48 41.45 13.07
C GLY A 634 10.36 40.37 13.68
N GLY A 635 10.50 40.41 15.01
CA GLY A 635 11.25 39.42 15.75
C GLY A 635 12.60 39.98 16.18
N GLY A 636 13.69 39.31 15.81
CA GLY A 636 15.03 39.69 16.24
C GLY A 636 15.84 40.37 15.15
N GLY A 637 15.96 41.70 15.17
CA GLY A 637 16.87 42.45 14.31
C GLY A 637 16.42 43.90 14.20
N THR A 638 16.55 44.53 13.03
CA THR A 638 15.96 45.84 12.74
C THR A 638 14.93 45.72 11.63
N ASP A 639 13.67 45.66 12.04
CA ASP A 639 12.55 45.24 11.21
C ASP A 639 11.72 46.42 10.71
N ARG A 640 11.12 46.23 9.54
CA ARG A 640 10.35 47.24 8.82
C ARG A 640 8.95 46.75 8.56
N LEU A 641 7.95 47.48 9.04
CA LEU A 641 6.56 47.33 8.66
C LEU A 641 6.19 48.39 7.62
N ILE A 642 5.61 47.96 6.52
CA ILE A 642 5.10 48.83 5.45
C ILE A 642 3.64 48.50 5.23
N VAL A 643 2.77 49.47 5.50
CA VAL A 643 1.35 49.34 5.22
C VAL A 643 1.12 49.56 3.72
N VAL A 644 0.46 48.59 3.09
CA VAL A 644 0.07 48.64 1.67
C VAL A 644 -1.45 48.77 1.53
N GLY A 645 -1.91 49.16 0.34
CA GLY A 645 -3.33 49.41 0.11
C GLY A 645 -3.76 50.80 0.58
N SER A 646 -5.02 50.92 1.01
CA SER A 646 -5.62 52.20 1.42
C SER A 646 -6.36 52.16 2.76
N GLY A 647 -6.38 51.00 3.42
CA GLY A 647 -6.96 50.87 4.77
C GLY A 647 -5.86 51.08 5.80
N GLY A 648 -6.22 51.69 6.92
CA GLY A 648 -5.31 51.86 8.05
C GLY A 648 -5.09 50.56 8.83
N VAL A 649 -3.95 50.45 9.48
CA VAL A 649 -3.49 49.30 10.26
C VAL A 649 -3.21 49.71 11.71
N THR A 650 -3.55 48.84 12.65
CA THR A 650 -3.13 48.97 14.05
C THR A 650 -2.06 47.92 14.36
N ASN A 651 -0.87 48.34 14.76
CA ASN A 651 0.22 47.45 15.16
C ASN A 651 0.92 47.95 16.43
N ALA A 652 1.12 47.05 17.39
CA ALA A 652 1.93 47.30 18.58
C ALA A 652 3.42 47.14 18.25
N VAL A 653 3.96 48.06 17.44
CA VAL A 653 5.31 47.98 16.87
C VAL A 653 6.39 47.70 17.91
N GLY A 654 6.28 48.28 19.11
CA GLY A 654 7.24 48.02 20.19
C GLY A 654 7.18 46.61 20.77
N ALA A 655 5.99 46.02 20.88
CA ALA A 655 5.82 44.65 21.38
C ALA A 655 6.09 43.60 20.30
N ASN A 656 5.93 43.98 19.04
CA ASN A 656 6.09 43.12 17.86
C ASN A 656 7.51 43.13 17.31
N GLY A 657 8.44 43.86 17.94
CA GLY A 657 9.83 43.98 17.48
C GLY A 657 9.92 44.64 16.11
N ILE A 658 9.27 45.80 15.94
CA ILE A 658 9.32 46.59 14.70
C ILE A 658 9.92 47.95 15.02
N GLU A 659 11.08 48.27 14.46
CA GLU A 659 11.80 49.52 14.69
C GLU A 659 11.37 50.63 13.71
N ILE A 660 10.92 50.25 12.52
CA ILE A 660 10.57 51.19 11.46
C ILE A 660 9.18 50.84 10.93
N ALA A 661 8.23 51.76 11.05
CA ALA A 661 6.89 51.58 10.50
C ALA A 661 6.53 52.74 9.56
N THR A 662 5.99 52.41 8.39
CA THR A 662 5.50 53.38 7.41
C THR A 662 4.07 53.04 7.04
N GLY A 663 3.16 53.98 7.30
CA GLY A 663 1.74 53.93 7.01
C GLY A 663 1.40 54.18 5.55
N ASN A 664 0.10 54.35 5.28
CA ASN A 664 -0.43 54.58 3.94
C ASN A 664 -1.32 55.85 3.86
N VAL A 665 -2.51 55.75 3.28
CA VAL A 665 -3.49 56.84 3.17
C VAL A 665 -4.67 56.69 4.13
N GLY A 666 -4.70 55.61 4.90
CA GLY A 666 -5.68 55.31 5.92
C GLY A 666 -5.10 55.57 7.30
N ASN A 667 -6.00 55.63 8.29
CA ASN A 667 -5.67 55.99 9.66
C ASN A 667 -4.90 54.86 10.36
N ASP A 668 -3.59 55.01 10.47
CA ASP A 668 -2.67 54.04 11.02
C ASP A 668 -2.40 54.28 12.52
N VAL A 669 -2.24 53.20 13.27
CA VAL A 669 -1.92 53.22 14.70
C VAL A 669 -0.67 52.40 14.94
N PHE A 670 0.45 53.09 15.21
CA PHE A 670 1.73 52.46 15.56
C PHE A 670 2.04 52.71 17.04
N ASP A 671 1.87 51.67 17.85
CA ASP A 671 2.07 51.71 19.30
C ASP A 671 3.45 51.18 19.70
N GLY A 672 4.39 52.09 19.92
CA GLY A 672 5.74 51.82 20.40
C GLY A 672 5.88 51.81 21.92
N ILE A 673 4.82 51.84 22.73
CA ILE A 673 4.94 52.01 24.19
C ILE A 673 5.84 50.97 24.88
N ALA A 674 5.96 49.77 24.31
CA ALA A 674 6.80 48.67 24.80
C ALA A 674 8.24 48.71 24.25
N ALA A 675 8.53 49.57 23.28
CA ALA A 675 9.86 49.70 22.69
C ALA A 675 10.86 50.28 23.68
N THR A 676 12.11 49.80 23.59
CA THR A 676 13.25 50.27 24.39
C THR A 676 14.41 50.77 23.53
N VAL A 677 14.15 50.87 22.23
CA VAL A 677 15.08 51.25 21.16
C VAL A 677 14.46 52.38 20.37
N ASN A 678 15.29 53.13 19.64
CA ASN A 678 14.81 54.23 18.82
C ASN A 678 13.91 53.72 17.68
N LEU A 679 12.72 54.29 17.58
CA LEU A 679 11.76 54.02 16.51
C LEU A 679 11.80 55.09 15.42
N THR A 680 11.45 54.68 14.20
CA THR A 680 11.11 55.59 13.10
C THR A 680 9.70 55.28 12.60
N LEU A 681 8.73 56.08 13.00
CA LEU A 681 7.31 55.88 12.68
C LEU A 681 6.84 57.00 11.75
N LYS A 682 6.16 56.63 10.66
CA LYS A 682 5.62 57.56 9.67
C LYS A 682 4.18 57.19 9.34
N GLY A 683 3.21 58.07 9.58
CA GLY A 683 1.80 57.85 9.23
C GLY A 683 1.51 58.09 7.74
N LEU A 684 2.04 59.20 7.21
CA LEU A 684 1.90 59.72 5.84
C LEU A 684 0.59 60.45 5.57
N SER A 685 -0.54 59.78 5.43
CA SER A 685 -1.82 60.42 5.11
C SER A 685 -2.93 59.70 5.85
N GLY A 686 -3.93 60.44 6.32
CA GLY A 686 -4.95 59.89 7.21
C GLY A 686 -4.81 60.50 8.59
N ASP A 687 -5.72 60.16 9.51
CA ASP A 687 -5.61 60.60 10.90
C ASP A 687 -4.86 59.52 11.70
N ASP A 688 -3.56 59.70 11.88
CA ASP A 688 -2.65 58.67 12.38
C ASP A 688 -2.37 58.82 13.89
N THR A 689 -2.03 57.72 14.54
CA THR A 689 -1.62 57.70 15.96
C THR A 689 -0.28 57.00 16.13
N LEU A 690 0.75 57.76 16.51
CA LEU A 690 2.13 57.29 16.59
C LEU A 690 2.66 57.45 18.03
N THR A 691 3.15 56.37 18.62
CA THR A 691 3.77 56.37 19.95
C THR A 691 5.20 55.82 19.85
N GLY A 692 6.21 56.57 20.29
CA GLY A 692 7.63 56.21 20.20
C GLY A 692 8.09 55.21 21.28
N GLY A 693 7.67 55.42 22.53
CA GLY A 693 8.05 54.54 23.63
C GLY A 693 9.30 55.06 24.34
N SER A 694 10.24 54.18 24.67
CA SER A 694 11.54 54.61 25.23
C SER A 694 12.59 54.59 24.12
N GLY A 695 13.32 55.68 23.94
CA GLY A 695 14.32 55.80 22.87
C GLY A 695 14.48 57.25 22.42
N ASP A 696 15.33 57.52 21.43
CA ASP A 696 15.32 58.82 20.75
C ASP A 696 14.57 58.67 19.41
N ASP A 697 13.26 58.91 19.44
CA ASP A 697 12.33 58.50 18.39
C ASP A 697 12.14 59.54 17.29
N TYR A 698 11.82 59.06 16.09
CA TYR A 698 11.45 59.88 14.94
C TYR A 698 9.99 59.59 14.59
N LEU A 699 9.11 60.57 14.80
CA LEU A 699 7.68 60.47 14.55
C LEU A 699 7.26 61.50 13.49
N TYR A 700 6.67 61.04 12.40
CA TYR A 700 6.15 61.86 11.32
C TYR A 700 4.68 61.54 11.12
N GLY A 701 3.78 62.47 11.46
CA GLY A 701 2.34 62.32 11.24
C GLY A 701 2.06 62.26 9.76
N GLY A 702 2.08 63.42 9.10
CA GLY A 702 1.95 63.50 7.66
C GLY A 702 0.89 64.53 7.32
N ALA A 703 -0.13 64.13 6.58
CA ALA A 703 -1.30 64.95 6.29
C ALA A 703 -2.54 64.31 6.93
N GLY A 704 -3.34 65.10 7.63
CA GLY A 704 -4.50 64.64 8.37
C GLY A 704 -4.36 65.00 9.84
N ALA A 705 -5.35 64.67 10.65
CA ALA A 705 -5.35 65.07 12.06
C ALA A 705 -4.63 64.04 12.93
N ASP A 706 -3.31 64.17 13.08
CA ASP A 706 -2.51 63.14 13.74
C ASP A 706 -2.36 63.34 15.25
N SER A 707 -1.98 62.24 15.91
CA SER A 707 -1.63 62.17 17.34
C SER A 707 -0.24 61.56 17.53
N LEU A 708 0.73 62.36 18.00
CA LEU A 708 2.14 61.93 18.15
C LEU A 708 2.63 61.98 19.61
N SER A 709 3.15 60.88 20.15
CA SER A 709 3.73 60.85 21.50
C SER A 709 5.13 60.26 21.46
N GLY A 710 6.16 61.05 21.78
CA GLY A 710 7.55 60.60 21.88
C GLY A 710 7.71 59.56 22.99
N GLY A 711 7.64 60.01 24.24
CA GLY A 711 7.79 59.15 25.42
C GLY A 711 9.07 59.52 26.17
N PRO A 712 9.70 58.59 26.91
CA PRO A 712 11.02 58.89 27.48
C PRO A 712 12.11 58.90 26.41
N GLY A 713 12.87 60.00 26.28
CA GLY A 713 13.73 60.12 25.11
C GLY A 713 14.33 61.48 24.83
N THR A 714 15.00 61.62 23.68
CA THR A 714 15.17 62.89 22.97
C THR A 714 14.50 62.77 21.61
N ASP A 715 13.22 63.11 21.55
CA ASP A 715 12.35 62.75 20.44
C ASP A 715 12.23 63.85 19.38
N ARG A 716 11.81 63.44 18.18
CA ARG A 716 11.59 64.32 17.03
C ARG A 716 10.21 64.10 16.48
N LEU A 717 9.33 65.05 16.75
CA LEU A 717 7.95 65.05 16.30
C LEU A 717 7.83 66.01 15.12
N PHE A 718 7.39 65.48 13.99
CA PHE A 718 7.12 66.24 12.79
C PHE A 718 5.62 66.36 12.62
N ILE A 719 5.13 67.60 12.68
CA ILE A 719 3.71 67.93 12.74
C ILE A 719 3.29 68.88 11.62
N ASP A 720 2.01 69.01 11.36
CA ASP A 720 1.41 70.02 10.48
C ASP A 720 0.32 70.85 11.19
N GLU A 721 -0.47 71.61 10.42
CA GLU A 721 -1.56 72.44 10.92
C GLU A 721 -2.86 71.70 11.26
N GLU A 722 -3.02 70.46 10.81
CA GLU A 722 -4.20 69.61 11.04
C GLU A 722 -4.05 68.77 12.32
N ASP A 723 -2.81 68.55 12.77
CA ASP A 723 -2.49 67.79 13.98
C ASP A 723 -3.17 68.28 15.25
N ILE A 724 -3.79 67.32 15.95
CA ILE A 724 -4.69 67.60 17.07
C ILE A 724 -4.07 67.34 18.44
N ALA A 725 -3.02 66.51 18.51
CA ALA A 725 -2.38 66.15 19.77
C ALA A 725 -0.92 65.74 19.57
N PHE A 726 0.00 66.35 20.31
CA PHE A 726 1.36 65.85 20.36
C PHE A 726 2.06 66.14 21.69
N ASN A 727 3.04 65.31 22.04
CA ASN A 727 3.77 65.37 23.31
C ASN A 727 5.17 64.79 23.16
N GLY A 728 6.21 65.54 23.55
CA GLY A 728 7.59 65.05 23.57
C GLY A 728 7.77 63.93 24.59
N GLY A 729 7.20 64.11 25.78
CA GLY A 729 7.22 63.12 26.85
C GLY A 729 8.25 63.43 27.92
N ALA A 730 8.97 62.40 28.40
CA ALA A 730 9.92 62.54 29.50
C ALA A 730 11.35 62.57 28.97
N GLY A 731 11.83 63.74 28.60
CA GLY A 731 13.11 63.88 27.92
C GLY A 731 13.84 65.15 28.31
N LEU A 732 15.00 65.33 27.69
CA LEU A 732 15.60 66.66 27.56
C LEU A 732 15.87 66.86 26.08
N ALA A 733 15.46 68.01 25.54
CA ALA A 733 15.67 68.39 24.14
C ALA A 733 14.72 67.70 23.16
N ASP A 734 13.52 67.36 23.59
CA ASP A 734 12.43 66.92 22.72
C ASP A 734 12.10 68.03 21.72
N ARG A 735 11.95 67.65 20.46
CA ARG A 735 11.88 68.58 19.33
C ARG A 735 10.56 68.44 18.59
N VAL A 736 9.89 69.56 18.41
CA VAL A 736 8.80 69.69 17.44
C VAL A 736 9.27 70.41 16.19
N ILE A 737 8.87 69.91 15.02
CA ILE A 737 9.18 70.49 13.72
C ILE A 737 7.88 70.63 12.95
N VAL A 738 7.47 71.87 12.73
CA VAL A 738 6.31 72.20 11.92
C VAL A 738 6.68 72.03 10.45
N GLN A 739 5.91 71.23 9.74
CA GLN A 739 6.11 70.95 8.32
C GLN A 739 5.46 72.03 7.45
N GLN A 740 6.03 72.23 6.27
CA GLN A 740 5.38 73.01 5.23
C GLN A 740 4.71 72.06 4.24
N LEU A 741 3.42 71.81 4.44
CA LEU A 741 2.61 71.14 3.43
C LEU A 741 2.15 72.12 2.34
N ALA A 742 1.83 71.59 1.16
CA ALA A 742 1.32 72.40 0.05
C ALA A 742 -0.10 72.96 0.33
N SER A 743 -0.83 72.33 1.26
CA SER A 743 -2.14 72.74 1.77
C SER A 743 -2.07 73.80 2.88
N ALA A 744 -0.94 73.91 3.57
CA ALA A 744 -0.77 74.78 4.73
C ALA A 744 -0.90 76.25 4.36
N THR A 745 -1.87 76.93 4.97
CA THR A 745 -2.12 78.38 4.79
C THR A 745 -2.16 79.16 6.10
N THR A 746 -2.01 78.48 7.23
CA THR A 746 -2.03 79.04 8.60
C THR A 746 -0.90 78.40 9.40
N GLY A 747 -0.27 79.17 10.29
CA GLY A 747 0.72 78.62 11.21
C GLY A 747 0.06 77.89 12.39
N VAL A 748 0.89 77.26 13.21
CA VAL A 748 0.46 76.40 14.32
C VAL A 748 0.60 77.11 15.67
N THR A 749 -0.15 76.66 16.67
CA THR A 749 0.08 77.08 18.06
C THR A 749 0.54 75.90 18.89
N VAL A 750 1.76 75.98 19.42
CA VAL A 750 2.39 74.94 20.24
C VAL A 750 2.51 75.39 21.68
N ASN A 751 1.93 74.62 22.60
CA ASN A 751 2.16 74.84 24.03
C ASN A 751 3.35 74.00 24.51
N MET A 752 4.53 74.59 24.55
CA MET A 752 5.79 73.88 24.82
C MET A 752 5.77 73.19 26.20
N GLY A 753 5.24 73.86 27.22
CA GLY A 753 5.21 73.32 28.58
C GLY A 753 4.14 72.26 28.81
N ALA A 754 2.94 72.41 28.22
CA ALA A 754 1.87 71.43 28.36
C ALA A 754 2.16 70.13 27.61
N TRP A 755 3.01 70.18 26.59
CA TRP A 755 3.35 69.07 25.72
C TRP A 755 4.79 68.56 25.90
N ASN A 756 5.48 69.00 26.95
CA ASN A 756 6.86 68.60 27.31
C ASN A 756 7.81 68.66 26.10
N LEU A 757 8.00 69.86 25.55
CA LEU A 757 8.90 70.13 24.44
C LEU A 757 9.92 71.20 24.85
N GLU A 758 11.17 71.05 24.39
CA GLU A 758 12.23 72.03 24.66
C GLU A 758 12.70 72.76 23.39
N ILE A 759 12.50 72.17 22.22
CA ILE A 759 12.96 72.74 20.95
C ILE A 759 11.81 72.79 19.95
N ALA A 760 11.60 73.94 19.32
CA ALA A 760 10.61 74.10 18.26
C ALA A 760 11.21 74.75 17.02
N TYR A 761 10.82 74.25 15.84
CA TYR A 761 11.15 74.83 14.55
C TYR A 761 9.87 75.08 13.75
N GLY A 762 9.60 76.33 13.40
CA GLY A 762 8.48 76.74 12.56
C GLY A 762 8.69 76.52 11.07
N ASN A 763 7.69 76.89 10.28
CA ASN A 763 7.65 76.73 8.83
C ASN A 763 7.74 78.08 8.09
N LEU A 764 6.87 78.34 7.11
CA LEU A 764 6.80 79.62 6.38
C LEU A 764 5.57 80.45 6.78
N ASN A 765 4.77 79.96 7.73
CA ASN A 765 3.55 80.57 8.20
C ASN A 765 3.74 81.13 9.60
N ASP A 766 2.85 82.04 9.98
CA ASP A 766 2.84 82.71 11.29
C ASP A 766 2.59 81.71 12.45
N ASP A 767 3.65 81.17 13.03
CA ASP A 767 3.64 80.16 14.09
C ASP A 767 3.63 80.81 15.49
N THR A 768 3.05 80.12 16.47
CA THR A 768 3.06 80.55 17.87
C THR A 768 3.63 79.44 18.75
N PHE A 769 4.78 79.67 19.38
CA PHE A 769 5.38 78.76 20.36
C PHE A 769 5.26 79.36 21.76
N ASP A 770 4.32 78.83 22.54
CA ASP A 770 3.98 79.29 23.89
C ASP A 770 4.68 78.45 24.97
N GLY A 771 5.79 78.99 25.48
CA GLY A 771 6.56 78.45 26.60
C GLY A 771 6.08 78.88 27.98
N SER A 772 4.98 79.64 28.11
CA SER A 772 4.57 80.25 29.37
C SER A 772 4.31 79.25 30.52
N ALA A 773 3.99 78.01 30.18
CA ALA A 773 3.80 76.90 31.11
C ALA A 773 5.08 76.10 31.41
N SER A 774 6.20 76.37 30.71
CA SER A 774 7.45 75.61 30.81
C SER A 774 8.35 76.08 31.97
N GLY A 775 8.96 75.10 32.64
CA GLY A 775 10.01 75.28 33.63
C GLY A 775 11.41 74.97 33.11
N ASP A 776 11.53 74.48 31.88
CA ASP A 776 12.78 74.00 31.28
C ASP A 776 13.32 74.97 30.22
N PRO A 777 14.65 74.99 29.98
CA PRO A 777 15.24 75.88 28.98
C PRO A 777 14.75 75.57 27.56
N LEU A 778 14.19 76.56 26.88
CA LEU A 778 13.64 76.45 25.53
C LEU A 778 14.61 76.98 24.47
N SER A 779 14.54 76.39 23.26
CA SER A 779 15.14 76.92 22.04
C SER A 779 14.10 76.97 20.93
N LEU A 780 13.57 78.15 20.67
CA LEU A 780 12.45 78.39 19.76
C LEU A 780 12.97 79.06 18.49
N TYR A 781 12.68 78.48 17.32
CA TYR A 781 13.09 78.99 16.02
C TYR A 781 11.84 79.23 15.17
N GLY A 782 11.45 80.50 15.01
CA GLY A 782 10.30 80.89 14.19
C GLY A 782 10.47 80.47 12.73
N ARG A 783 11.62 80.82 12.12
CA ARG A 783 11.81 80.78 10.66
C ARG A 783 10.86 81.77 10.00
N GLN A 784 10.42 81.56 8.75
CA GLN A 784 9.73 82.61 8.00
C GLN A 784 8.28 82.74 8.43
N GLY A 785 7.72 83.94 8.35
CA GLY A 785 6.38 84.22 8.87
C GLY A 785 6.44 85.10 10.11
N GLN A 786 5.30 85.70 10.46
CA GLN A 786 5.21 86.54 11.65
C GLN A 786 4.99 85.67 12.88
N ASP A 787 6.07 85.27 13.52
CA ASP A 787 6.02 84.29 14.58
C ASP A 787 5.83 84.93 15.95
N THR A 788 5.22 84.19 16.88
CA THR A 788 5.13 84.56 18.29
C THR A 788 5.86 83.53 19.14
N LEU A 789 7.02 83.92 19.64
CA LEU A 789 7.92 83.10 20.45
C LEU A 789 7.85 83.57 21.90
N ILE A 790 7.34 82.71 22.78
CA ILE A 790 7.22 82.98 24.21
C ILE A 790 8.07 81.95 24.94
N GLY A 791 9.08 82.40 25.70
CA GLY A 791 9.85 81.58 26.62
C GLY A 791 9.03 81.20 27.85
N GLY A 792 9.71 80.84 28.93
CA GLY A 792 9.08 80.32 30.14
C GLY A 792 9.62 81.00 31.39
N SER A 793 10.02 80.17 32.36
CA SER A 793 10.61 80.62 33.62
C SER A 793 12.12 80.36 33.75
N SER A 794 12.73 79.92 32.64
CA SER A 794 14.06 79.33 32.51
C SER A 794 15.04 80.36 31.91
N ASN A 795 16.20 79.94 31.39
CA ASN A 795 16.99 80.84 30.51
C ASN A 795 16.85 80.33 29.07
N ASP A 796 16.09 81.05 28.27
CA ASP A 796 15.61 80.59 26.97
C ASP A 796 16.36 81.24 25.80
N ARG A 797 16.23 80.63 24.62
CA ARG A 797 16.76 81.17 23.35
C ARG A 797 15.65 81.24 22.32
N LEU A 798 15.34 82.45 21.88
CA LEU A 798 14.30 82.72 20.90
C LEU A 798 14.96 83.30 19.66
N TYR A 799 14.72 82.67 18.52
CA TYR A 799 15.24 83.06 17.22
C TYR A 799 14.07 83.34 16.27
N GLY A 800 13.90 84.59 15.90
CA GLY A 800 13.03 84.99 14.79
C GLY A 800 13.63 84.65 13.43
N ASP A 801 13.30 85.46 12.43
CA ASP A 801 13.66 85.31 11.02
C ASP A 801 14.52 86.44 10.44
N ASN A 802 15.00 86.28 9.21
CA ASN A 802 15.84 87.29 8.53
C ASN A 802 15.16 87.87 7.26
N ASN A 803 13.85 87.67 7.06
CA ASN A 803 13.23 87.86 5.74
C ASN A 803 11.76 88.32 5.73
N ASP A 804 11.23 88.79 6.86
CA ASP A 804 9.85 89.24 6.95
C ASP A 804 9.62 90.68 6.43
N ALA A 805 9.13 90.77 5.18
CA ALA A 805 8.93 92.03 4.48
C ALA A 805 7.70 92.85 4.94
N ALA A 806 6.87 92.33 5.86
CA ALA A 806 5.55 92.92 6.13
C ALA A 806 5.10 92.99 7.61
N ALA A 807 5.72 92.31 8.56
CA ALA A 807 5.59 92.50 10.02
C ALA A 807 6.58 91.54 10.67
N GLY A 808 7.19 91.91 11.80
CA GLY A 808 8.25 91.11 12.40
C GLY A 808 7.74 90.29 13.57
N ASP A 809 8.63 89.44 14.08
CA ASP A 809 8.32 88.44 15.10
C ASP A 809 8.05 89.07 16.47
N ILE A 810 7.27 88.39 17.31
CA ILE A 810 7.07 88.73 18.72
C ILE A 810 7.96 87.81 19.56
N LEU A 811 8.97 88.37 20.22
CA LEU A 811 9.88 87.64 21.11
C LEU A 811 9.65 88.06 22.56
N ASN A 812 9.17 87.15 23.38
CA ASN A 812 8.97 87.35 24.82
C ASN A 812 9.77 86.30 25.60
N GLY A 813 10.89 86.69 26.22
CA GLY A 813 11.73 85.75 27.00
C GLY A 813 11.03 85.12 28.19
N GLY A 814 10.01 85.78 28.76
CA GLY A 814 9.38 85.34 30.00
C GLY A 814 10.18 85.79 31.22
N LYS A 815 10.37 84.92 32.22
CA LYS A 815 11.30 85.16 33.33
C LYS A 815 12.58 84.40 33.03
N GLY A 816 13.74 84.99 33.30
CA GLY A 816 14.97 84.31 32.95
C GLY A 816 16.16 85.21 32.82
N ASN A 817 17.16 84.75 32.08
CA ASN A 817 18.16 85.60 31.47
C ASN A 817 18.27 85.11 30.03
N ASP A 818 17.41 85.65 29.19
CA ASP A 818 17.08 85.07 27.90
C ASP A 818 17.93 85.67 26.78
N TYR A 819 18.02 84.93 25.68
CA TYR A 819 18.70 85.37 24.46
C TYR A 819 17.65 85.51 23.35
N LEU A 820 17.40 86.74 22.92
CA LEU A 820 16.41 87.09 21.92
C LEU A 820 17.13 87.54 20.65
N TYR A 821 17.00 86.77 19.57
CA TYR A 821 17.57 87.07 18.25
C TYR A 821 16.43 87.45 17.32
N GLY A 822 16.31 88.73 16.98
CA GLY A 822 15.27 89.22 16.05
C GLY A 822 15.51 88.72 14.62
N GLY A 823 16.73 88.92 14.10
CA GLY A 823 17.06 88.61 12.72
C GLY A 823 18.23 89.44 12.19
N GLU A 824 18.97 88.93 11.21
CA GLU A 824 19.87 89.80 10.42
C GLU A 824 19.03 90.55 9.38
N ASN A 825 19.02 91.88 9.47
CA ASN A 825 18.64 92.78 8.39
C ASN A 825 19.43 92.40 7.11
N GLY A 826 18.83 91.57 6.25
CA GLY A 826 19.45 91.17 5.00
C GLY A 826 19.90 92.40 4.21
N ALA A 827 20.99 92.27 3.45
CA ALA A 827 21.65 93.36 2.71
C ALA A 827 20.74 94.13 1.70
N GLY A 828 19.44 93.83 1.64
CA GLY A 828 18.40 94.49 0.85
C GLY A 828 17.61 95.61 1.55
N GLY A 829 17.75 95.84 2.86
CA GLY A 829 17.19 97.03 3.52
C GLY A 829 15.66 97.04 3.71
N PHE A 830 15.02 95.88 3.77
CA PHE A 830 13.71 95.76 4.42
C PHE A 830 13.94 95.86 5.93
N ALA A 831 13.08 96.62 6.61
CA ALA A 831 13.18 96.80 8.05
C ALA A 831 12.25 95.80 8.73
N GLU A 832 12.83 94.77 9.34
CA GLU A 832 12.15 93.85 10.24
C GLU A 832 11.47 94.65 11.36
N ARG A 833 10.27 94.22 11.76
CA ARG A 833 9.40 94.95 12.70
C ARG A 833 9.20 94.20 14.00
N ASP A 834 10.25 93.51 14.44
CA ASP A 834 10.19 92.63 15.60
C ASP A 834 9.81 93.39 16.85
N GLN A 835 9.08 92.71 17.72
CA GLN A 835 8.64 93.21 19.01
C GLN A 835 9.23 92.36 20.12
N PHE A 836 10.12 92.97 20.90
CA PHE A 836 10.69 92.39 22.10
C PHE A 836 9.84 92.78 23.32
N VAL A 837 9.20 91.81 23.96
CA VAL A 837 8.24 92.03 25.06
C VAL A 837 8.88 91.67 26.40
N PHE A 838 8.76 92.56 27.38
CA PHE A 838 9.33 92.42 28.72
C PHE A 838 8.25 92.65 29.79
N ALA A 839 7.81 91.56 30.45
CA ALA A 839 6.87 91.59 31.56
C ALA A 839 7.56 91.50 32.93
N THR A 840 6.85 91.72 34.03
CA THR A 840 7.48 91.79 35.37
C THR A 840 8.35 90.57 35.71
N GLN A 841 9.53 90.82 36.29
CA GLN A 841 10.52 89.79 36.64
C GLN A 841 11.17 89.09 35.44
N TRP A 842 11.28 89.79 34.30
CA TRP A 842 11.95 89.28 33.09
C TRP A 842 13.40 88.85 33.33
N GLY A 843 14.16 89.57 34.18
CA GLY A 843 15.53 89.23 34.55
C GLY A 843 16.59 89.96 33.72
N SER A 844 17.66 89.29 33.26
CA SER A 844 18.79 89.94 32.55
C SER A 844 18.94 89.46 31.11
N ASP A 845 18.01 89.87 30.26
CA ASP A 845 17.95 89.39 28.88
C ASP A 845 18.93 90.10 27.95
N ARG A 846 19.26 89.42 26.86
CA ARG A 846 20.15 89.91 25.81
C ARG A 846 19.42 89.87 24.48
N ILE A 847 19.21 91.06 23.92
CA ILE A 847 18.73 91.20 22.54
C ILE A 847 19.96 91.23 21.62
N PHE A 848 19.90 90.43 20.56
CA PHE A 848 20.86 90.40 19.48
C PHE A 848 20.25 91.06 18.24
N ASP A 849 21.11 91.75 17.49
CA ASP A 849 20.82 92.33 16.17
C ASP A 849 19.72 93.42 16.11
N PHE A 850 19.42 94.07 17.24
CA PHE A 850 18.43 95.16 17.31
C PHE A 850 18.73 96.31 16.31
N ALA A 851 17.83 96.55 15.35
CA ALA A 851 17.97 97.56 14.32
C ALA A 851 17.74 99.00 14.84
N ASN A 852 18.73 99.86 14.61
CA ASN A 852 18.64 101.29 14.96
C ASN A 852 17.91 102.14 13.88
N ASN A 853 17.01 101.53 13.12
CA ASN A 853 16.23 102.20 12.05
C ASN A 853 14.81 102.62 12.51
N GLY A 854 14.41 102.23 13.72
CA GLY A 854 13.12 102.56 14.33
C GLY A 854 11.94 101.65 13.92
N ALA A 855 12.21 100.53 13.25
CA ALA A 855 11.19 99.57 12.83
C ALA A 855 10.85 98.55 13.92
N GLU A 856 11.85 98.11 14.69
CA GLU A 856 11.69 97.23 15.84
C GLU A 856 11.19 97.97 17.09
N LYS A 857 10.52 97.23 17.98
CA LYS A 857 9.90 97.75 19.20
C LYS A 857 10.36 96.99 20.43
N ILE A 858 10.53 97.73 21.52
CA ILE A 858 10.65 97.19 22.86
C ILE A 858 9.37 97.56 23.62
N ASP A 859 8.66 96.56 24.11
CA ASP A 859 7.44 96.72 24.90
C ASP A 859 7.69 96.32 26.36
N PHE A 860 7.52 97.27 27.27
CA PHE A 860 7.58 97.03 28.72
C PHE A 860 6.15 96.96 29.26
N SER A 861 5.49 95.82 29.01
CA SER A 861 4.07 95.58 29.31
C SER A 861 3.83 95.07 30.73
#